data_AF-R5CGB5-F1
#
_entry.id   AF-R5CGB5-F1
#
_cell.length_a   1.000
_cell.length_b   1.000
_cell.length_c   1.000
_cell.angle_alpha   90.00
_cell.angle_beta   90.00
_cell.angle_gamma   90.00
#
_symmetry.space_group_name_H-M   'P 1'
#
loop_
_entity.id
_entity.type
_entity.pdbx_description
1 polymer ?
#
loop_
_entity_poly.entity_id
_entity_poly.type
_entity_poly.pdbx_seq_one_letter_code
_entity_poly.pdbx_strand_id
1 'polypeptide(L)'
;MWKKNLEETKQRYIQWWNHKGIVLNMWEHFQEGVAPHADVPMPKAPKDLNQKWFDPEWRAEYLDWYVAHSCLKADMLPVANTQLGPGSLAAILGGVFEGGEDTIWIHPDPDFKDEIKFNPEHPNYLLHKKLLTECKKKANGNYYVGMPDLMEGMDVLAALKGTDKVLMDTVTQPEVLERQMQQINDIYFKVFDELYDIVREGDEMAFCYFSSWAPGKMSKLQSDISTMISVDDYRRFVQPFIRQQCQKIDYTLYHLDGVGALHHLPALLEIEELNAIQWTPGVGEPQGGSPKWYDLYKKILAGGKSIMACWVTLDELRPLLDNIGGDGVHLEMDFHNEDEVEKAMRIVEEYQRDEAEKPRQEDNTIRISDSKTDTDKEVDAIIEKAEHRFEELQGNGGKAPDDYLDGCPIKAAGRNRILVIDGAMGTMIQSRRLGEADFRGERLAAHPVNVSGCNDLLCLTRPDVIEDIHRKYLETGADIIETNTFNAQRISMADYRLEHLCREINLEACRIARKVADEFTAKTPQKPRFVAGSMGPTSKTCSVTSDTTQPGWHAFGYDTLLDAYTEQAEALIDGGVDALLIETIFDTKNAQAAIEAARTALRKKGKRLPLMLSFTITTPDGHNMLGQSIEEFLASVGGSDIMSVGVNCCSDVNLAAGMLVRLGKTTPYMISLYPNAGMPDASGHYSHTPDMLQRELWPLIEWHVLDIVGGCCGTTNAHIGKLAGAVVTAGGLALSPHAAQQPDNEGVAKGNLSALNMPSFSVQKAVSDKAKDGLSENHGHKHAAEPCECCAPKAAKEPSAADGVFDAILEGKADKAVEATRKALDAGTAPQDIINGQMIRAMGEVGQRFQDGKAFVPQLLMAGRAMKAALELLKPMLAGSASATIGRVVIGTVKGDLHDIGKNLVASMLEGSGFEVENIGIDVPSDKFVEAVRSCHADILCMSALLTTTMTYMKDVIKAVEDAGLRDKVKIMVGGAPVSQNFADEIGADGYSDNANEAVKVAKALLKPLPTSPVGRS
;
A
#
# COMPACT_ATOMS: atom_id res chain seq x y z
N MET A 1 0.50 40.55 23.88
CA MET A 1 -0.16 39.39 23.25
C MET A 1 -1.10 38.70 24.23
N TRP A 2 -2.19 38.11 23.72
CA TRP A 2 -3.27 37.47 24.51
C TRP A 2 -2.88 36.10 25.10
N LYS A 3 -1.94 35.38 24.48
CA LYS A 3 -1.44 34.10 25.00
C LYS A 3 -0.60 34.29 26.26
N LYS A 4 -0.97 33.61 27.35
CA LYS A 4 -0.32 33.74 28.67
C LYS A 4 1.05 33.04 28.76
N ASN A 5 1.20 31.87 28.13
CA ASN A 5 2.42 31.06 28.14
C ASN A 5 3.27 31.26 26.86
N LEU A 6 3.19 32.43 26.22
CA LEU A 6 3.82 32.68 24.92
C LEU A 6 5.34 32.43 24.94
N GLU A 7 6.05 32.91 25.97
CA GLU A 7 7.51 32.74 26.04
C GLU A 7 7.92 31.26 26.17
N GLU A 8 7.13 30.45 26.87
CA GLU A 8 7.36 29.00 26.96
C GLU A 8 7.15 28.32 25.60
N THR A 9 6.05 28.65 24.92
CA THR A 9 5.78 28.18 23.56
C THR A 9 6.90 28.55 22.60
N LYS A 10 7.41 29.79 22.64
CA LYS A 10 8.55 30.22 21.82
C LYS A 10 9.80 29.37 22.09
N GLN A 11 10.10 29.06 23.36
CA GLN A 11 11.22 28.18 23.69
C GLN A 11 11.03 26.77 23.12
N ARG A 12 9.82 26.21 23.15
CA ARG A 12 9.53 24.90 22.56
C ARG A 12 9.68 24.91 21.03
N TYR A 13 9.23 25.95 20.35
CA TYR A 13 9.48 26.13 18.91
C TYR A 13 10.98 26.24 18.61
N ILE A 14 11.76 26.99 19.40
CA ILE A 14 13.22 27.07 19.25
C ILE A 14 13.84 25.68 19.42
N GLN A 15 13.42 24.91 20.42
CA GLN A 15 13.89 23.53 20.60
C GLN A 15 13.55 22.67 19.39
N TRP A 16 12.31 22.75 18.89
CA TRP A 16 11.85 21.96 17.74
C TRP A 16 12.62 22.30 16.47
N TRP A 17 12.86 23.58 16.19
CA TRP A 17 13.73 24.00 15.08
C TRP A 17 15.18 23.49 15.21
N ASN A 18 15.61 23.17 16.43
CA ASN A 18 16.90 22.55 16.75
C ASN A 18 16.81 21.03 16.98
N HIS A 19 15.76 20.38 16.44
CA HIS A 19 15.55 18.93 16.49
C HIS A 19 15.39 18.34 17.89
N LYS A 20 14.83 19.14 18.82
CA LYS A 20 14.61 18.75 20.21
C LYS A 20 13.23 19.12 20.70
N GLY A 21 12.78 18.43 21.75
CA GLY A 21 11.52 18.72 22.42
C GLY A 21 10.28 18.55 21.54
N ILE A 22 9.15 18.81 22.18
CA ILE A 22 7.81 18.59 21.62
C ILE A 22 7.08 19.93 21.53
N VAL A 23 6.46 20.20 20.37
CA VAL A 23 5.45 21.26 20.21
C VAL A 23 4.08 20.61 20.10
N LEU A 24 3.13 21.05 20.94
CA LEU A 24 1.76 20.53 20.96
C LEU A 24 0.77 21.61 20.47
N ASN A 25 0.36 21.50 19.22
CA ASN A 25 -0.42 22.51 18.51
C ASN A 25 -1.73 21.94 17.93
N MET A 26 -2.55 22.82 17.38
CA MET A 26 -3.66 22.47 16.49
C MET A 26 -3.80 23.54 15.41
N TRP A 27 -4.13 23.13 14.19
CA TRP A 27 -4.23 24.05 13.06
C TRP A 27 -5.48 24.95 13.15
N GLU A 28 -6.67 24.35 13.25
CA GLU A 28 -7.94 25.08 13.28
C GLU A 28 -8.42 25.26 14.71
N HIS A 29 -8.05 26.38 15.33
CA HIS A 29 -8.43 26.64 16.71
C HIS A 29 -9.97 26.62 16.86
N PHE A 30 -10.46 25.94 17.89
CA PHE A 30 -11.88 25.97 18.23
C PHE A 30 -12.21 27.19 19.13
N GLN A 31 -13.44 27.67 19.02
CA GLN A 31 -13.98 28.78 19.83
C GLN A 31 -15.02 28.30 20.86
N GLU A 32 -15.59 27.11 20.67
CA GLU A 32 -16.64 26.59 21.54
C GLU A 32 -16.11 26.33 22.95
N GLY A 33 -16.81 26.85 23.96
CA GLY A 33 -16.40 26.73 25.36
C GLY A 33 -15.22 27.60 25.79
N VAL A 34 -14.63 28.40 24.89
CA VAL A 34 -13.48 29.26 25.18
C VAL A 34 -13.94 30.60 25.76
N ALA A 35 -13.33 31.03 26.88
CA ALA A 35 -13.53 32.37 27.42
C ALA A 35 -12.75 33.40 26.58
N PRO A 36 -13.40 34.45 26.03
CA PRO A 36 -12.73 35.42 25.16
C PRO A 36 -11.59 36.16 25.86
N HIS A 37 -10.50 36.42 25.13
CA HIS A 37 -9.33 37.16 25.62
C HIS A 37 -9.53 38.68 25.59
N ALA A 38 -10.50 39.14 24.79
CA ALA A 38 -10.91 40.54 24.68
C ALA A 38 -12.38 40.64 24.26
N ASP A 39 -13.03 41.77 24.58
CA ASP A 39 -14.41 42.08 24.18
C ASP A 39 -14.42 42.61 22.74
N VAL A 40 -14.18 41.71 21.78
CA VAL A 40 -14.23 42.00 20.34
C VAL A 40 -15.57 41.50 19.81
N PRO A 41 -16.42 42.34 19.20
CA PRO A 41 -17.69 41.90 18.66
C PRO A 41 -17.50 41.14 17.34
N MET A 42 -18.31 40.10 17.11
CA MET A 42 -18.35 39.41 15.82
C MET A 42 -18.82 40.40 14.73
N PRO A 43 -18.12 40.52 13.59
CA PRO A 43 -18.58 41.36 12.50
C PRO A 43 -19.89 40.83 11.92
N LYS A 44 -20.61 41.69 11.19
CA LYS A 44 -21.81 41.25 10.45
C LYS A 44 -21.40 40.19 9.43
N ALA A 45 -22.30 39.22 9.19
CA ALA A 45 -22.12 38.24 8.13
C ALA A 45 -21.77 38.93 6.79
N PRO A 46 -20.85 38.36 5.99
CA PRO A 46 -20.44 38.97 4.73
C PRO A 46 -21.62 39.00 3.76
N LYS A 47 -21.68 40.02 2.90
CA LYS A 47 -22.76 40.16 1.91
C LYS A 47 -22.73 39.05 0.86
N ASP A 48 -21.53 38.65 0.47
CA ASP A 48 -21.24 37.65 -0.54
C ASP A 48 -19.81 37.09 -0.34
N LEU A 49 -19.42 36.13 -1.17
CA LEU A 49 -18.09 35.51 -1.13
C LEU A 49 -16.97 36.52 -1.48
N ASN A 50 -17.25 37.51 -2.32
CA ASN A 50 -16.26 38.54 -2.66
C ASN A 50 -15.92 39.39 -1.44
N GLN A 51 -16.91 39.80 -0.65
CA GLN A 51 -16.64 40.47 0.62
C GLN A 51 -15.95 39.55 1.61
N LYS A 52 -16.40 38.29 1.73
CA LYS A 52 -15.79 37.32 2.64
C LYS A 52 -14.28 37.21 2.39
N TRP A 53 -13.86 37.05 1.13
CA TRP A 53 -12.48 36.75 0.75
C TRP A 53 -11.62 37.96 0.40
N PHE A 54 -12.19 38.95 -0.28
CA PHE A 54 -11.43 40.01 -0.94
C PHE A 54 -11.70 41.41 -0.38
N ASP A 55 -12.41 41.55 0.75
CA ASP A 55 -12.53 42.81 1.50
C ASP A 55 -11.58 42.79 2.72
N PRO A 56 -10.41 43.46 2.63
CA PRO A 56 -9.43 43.51 3.71
C PRO A 56 -9.96 43.99 5.05
N GLU A 57 -10.91 44.93 5.05
CA GLU A 57 -11.41 45.54 6.28
C GLU A 57 -12.33 44.56 7.01
N TRP A 58 -13.29 43.98 6.29
CA TRP A 58 -14.17 42.94 6.84
C TRP A 58 -13.38 41.70 7.30
N ARG A 59 -12.41 41.25 6.49
CA ARG A 59 -11.56 40.09 6.81
C ARG A 59 -10.73 40.34 8.07
N ALA A 60 -10.16 41.54 8.21
CA ALA A 60 -9.40 41.90 9.40
C ALA A 60 -10.29 41.98 10.66
N GLU A 61 -11.53 42.47 10.54
CA GLU A 61 -12.51 42.44 11.65
C GLU A 61 -12.88 41.01 12.06
N TYR A 62 -13.08 40.12 11.09
CA TYR A 62 -13.38 38.71 11.36
C TYR A 62 -12.20 38.00 12.04
N LEU A 63 -10.97 38.21 11.56
CA LEU A 63 -9.78 37.59 12.13
C LEU A 63 -9.46 38.12 13.54
N ASP A 64 -9.69 39.40 13.80
CA ASP A 64 -9.58 39.99 15.15
C ASP A 64 -10.55 39.32 16.13
N TRP A 65 -11.81 39.16 15.71
CA TRP A 65 -12.81 38.41 16.48
C TRP A 65 -12.39 36.94 16.68
N TYR A 66 -11.99 36.26 15.61
CA TYR A 66 -11.63 34.84 15.61
C TYR A 66 -10.51 34.56 16.62
N VAL A 67 -9.41 35.33 16.56
CA VAL A 67 -8.27 35.12 17.47
C VAL A 67 -8.64 35.48 18.91
N ALA A 68 -9.48 36.49 19.14
CA ALA A 68 -9.94 36.87 20.48
C ALA A 68 -10.78 35.77 21.16
N HIS A 69 -11.40 34.89 20.38
CA HIS A 69 -12.29 33.82 20.88
C HIS A 69 -11.70 32.42 20.74
N SER A 70 -10.49 32.29 20.19
CA SER A 70 -9.86 30.99 19.96
C SER A 70 -9.17 30.44 21.21
N CYS A 71 -9.14 29.11 21.34
CA CYS A 71 -8.32 28.47 22.36
C CYS A 71 -6.83 28.79 22.10
N LEU A 72 -6.10 29.16 23.16
CA LEU A 72 -4.67 29.49 23.13
C LEU A 72 -3.87 28.68 24.17
N LYS A 73 -4.39 27.52 24.58
CA LYS A 73 -3.73 26.57 25.49
C LYS A 73 -2.57 25.85 24.78
N ALA A 74 -1.81 25.04 25.53
CA ALA A 74 -0.63 24.33 25.02
C ALA A 74 0.30 25.26 24.19
N ASP A 75 0.69 24.86 22.98
CA ASP A 75 1.54 25.63 22.08
C ASP A 75 0.78 26.33 20.93
N MET A 76 -0.55 26.40 21.04
CA MET A 76 -1.42 27.12 20.11
C MET A 76 -1.11 28.61 20.12
N LEU A 77 -0.69 29.15 18.97
CA LEU A 77 -0.25 30.53 18.84
C LEU A 77 -1.42 31.45 18.46
N PRO A 78 -1.48 32.67 19.01
CA PRO A 78 -2.49 33.63 18.60
C PRO A 78 -2.11 34.19 17.23
N VAL A 79 -2.57 33.55 16.15
CA VAL A 79 -2.24 33.91 14.77
C VAL A 79 -3.51 34.22 13.99
N ALA A 80 -3.57 35.41 13.37
CA ALA A 80 -4.58 35.71 12.38
C ALA A 80 -4.22 35.03 11.05
N ASN A 81 -5.01 34.05 10.64
CA ASN A 81 -4.83 33.34 9.38
C ASN A 81 -5.26 34.24 8.20
N THR A 82 -4.29 34.89 7.57
CA THR A 82 -4.47 35.78 6.41
C THR A 82 -4.40 35.06 5.07
N GLN A 83 -4.43 33.72 5.06
CA GLN A 83 -4.32 32.94 3.83
C GLN A 83 -5.45 33.28 2.84
N LEU A 84 -5.06 33.51 1.57
CA LEU A 84 -5.99 33.74 0.47
C LEU A 84 -5.99 32.58 -0.56
N GLY A 85 -5.88 31.35 -0.05
CA GLY A 85 -5.85 30.12 -0.86
C GLY A 85 -4.45 29.70 -1.34
N PRO A 86 -4.28 28.42 -1.74
CA PRO A 86 -3.03 27.93 -2.32
C PRO A 86 -2.75 28.61 -3.66
N GLY A 87 -1.48 28.96 -3.89
CA GLY A 87 -1.01 29.57 -5.14
C GLY A 87 -1.01 31.09 -5.19
N SER A 88 -1.05 31.77 -4.05
CA SER A 88 -1.11 33.23 -3.94
C SER A 88 -0.09 33.97 -4.84
N LEU A 89 1.12 33.43 -5.05
CA LEU A 89 2.09 33.99 -5.98
C LEU A 89 1.64 33.92 -7.45
N ALA A 90 0.97 32.84 -7.86
CA ALA A 90 0.39 32.74 -9.20
C ALA A 90 -0.71 33.79 -9.40
N ALA A 91 -1.57 34.02 -8.41
CA ALA A 91 -2.56 35.12 -8.47
C ALA A 91 -1.90 36.51 -8.55
N ILE A 92 -0.76 36.71 -7.88
CA ILE A 92 0.05 37.94 -7.99
C ILE A 92 0.65 38.11 -9.39
N LEU A 93 0.95 37.00 -10.06
CA LEU A 93 1.57 36.96 -11.40
C LEU A 93 0.58 36.91 -12.57
N GLY A 94 -0.73 36.92 -12.30
CA GLY A 94 -1.78 37.02 -13.32
C GLY A 94 -2.70 35.80 -13.43
N GLY A 95 -2.56 34.79 -12.57
CA GLY A 95 -3.51 33.69 -12.46
C GLY A 95 -4.92 34.18 -12.11
N VAL A 96 -5.94 33.48 -12.61
CA VAL A 96 -7.35 33.82 -12.34
C VAL A 96 -7.68 33.48 -10.90
N PHE A 97 -8.20 34.44 -10.14
CA PHE A 97 -8.35 34.36 -8.68
C PHE A 97 -9.83 34.39 -8.27
N GLU A 98 -10.35 33.27 -7.75
CA GLU A 98 -11.78 33.10 -7.49
C GLU A 98 -12.06 32.52 -6.09
N GLY A 99 -13.00 33.13 -5.35
CA GLY A 99 -13.40 32.67 -4.02
C GLY A 99 -14.53 31.65 -4.06
N GLY A 100 -14.35 30.51 -3.40
CA GLY A 100 -15.38 29.49 -3.15
C GLY A 100 -16.02 29.61 -1.76
N GLU A 101 -16.87 28.66 -1.38
CA GLU A 101 -17.53 28.66 -0.07
C GLU A 101 -16.51 28.53 1.08
N ASP A 102 -15.54 27.62 0.92
CA ASP A 102 -14.58 27.27 1.97
C ASP A 102 -13.13 27.72 1.70
N THR A 103 -12.75 27.92 0.43
CA THR A 103 -11.37 28.30 0.05
C THR A 103 -11.34 29.19 -1.20
N ILE A 104 -10.17 29.71 -1.55
CA ILE A 104 -9.91 30.45 -2.79
C ILE A 104 -9.11 29.57 -3.74
N TRP A 105 -9.46 29.62 -5.03
CA TRP A 105 -8.82 28.85 -6.08
C TRP A 105 -8.13 29.76 -7.10
N ILE A 106 -7.04 29.24 -7.67
CA ILE A 106 -6.25 29.92 -8.69
C ILE A 106 -6.16 29.04 -9.92
N HIS A 107 -6.57 29.60 -11.06
CA HIS A 107 -6.63 28.89 -12.32
C HIS A 107 -5.62 29.43 -13.34
N PRO A 108 -5.15 28.59 -14.28
CA PRO A 108 -4.29 29.00 -15.37
C PRO A 108 -4.87 30.18 -16.14
N ASP A 109 -4.00 31.11 -16.51
CA ASP A 109 -4.34 32.16 -17.45
C ASP A 109 -4.43 31.53 -18.85
N PRO A 110 -5.61 31.52 -19.50
CA PRO A 110 -5.77 30.96 -20.84
C PRO A 110 -4.89 31.66 -21.89
N ASP A 111 -4.50 32.91 -21.65
CA ASP A 111 -3.66 33.73 -22.52
C ASP A 111 -2.19 33.82 -22.05
N PHE A 112 -1.78 32.93 -21.13
CA PHE A 112 -0.44 32.93 -20.55
C PHE A 112 0.66 32.93 -21.64
N LYS A 113 1.60 33.87 -21.54
CA LYS A 113 2.80 33.94 -22.38
C LYS A 113 3.99 33.47 -21.56
N ASP A 114 4.96 32.80 -22.19
CA ASP A 114 6.15 32.24 -21.51
C ASP A 114 7.03 33.27 -20.76
N GLU A 115 6.73 34.57 -20.86
CA GLU A 115 7.43 35.63 -20.15
C GLU A 115 6.78 35.94 -18.80
N ILE A 116 7.45 35.58 -17.71
CA ILE A 116 7.01 35.86 -16.34
C ILE A 116 7.51 37.24 -15.92
N LYS A 117 6.59 38.16 -15.60
CA LYS A 117 6.88 39.54 -15.17
C LYS A 117 6.14 39.89 -13.90
N PHE A 118 6.86 40.37 -12.90
CA PHE A 118 6.27 40.92 -11.70
C PHE A 118 5.73 42.34 -11.94
N ASN A 119 4.46 42.57 -11.63
CA ASN A 119 3.82 43.88 -11.66
C ASN A 119 3.53 44.36 -10.22
N PRO A 120 4.24 45.38 -9.70
CA PRO A 120 4.01 45.89 -8.35
C PRO A 120 2.63 46.57 -8.17
N GLU A 121 1.96 46.92 -9.25
CA GLU A 121 0.61 47.50 -9.23
C GLU A 121 -0.48 46.44 -9.48
N HIS A 122 -0.13 45.14 -9.45
CA HIS A 122 -1.12 44.09 -9.69
C HIS A 122 -2.19 44.08 -8.59
N PRO A 123 -3.50 44.05 -8.92
CA PRO A 123 -4.58 44.13 -7.93
C PRO A 123 -4.47 43.08 -6.82
N ASN A 124 -4.14 41.84 -7.16
CA ASN A 124 -3.99 40.75 -6.19
C ASN A 124 -2.80 40.96 -5.24
N TYR A 125 -1.71 41.59 -5.73
CA TYR A 125 -0.58 41.93 -4.86
C TYR A 125 -0.93 43.04 -3.87
N LEU A 126 -1.60 44.09 -4.36
CA LEU A 126 -2.09 45.17 -3.52
C LEU A 126 -3.13 44.70 -2.49
N LEU A 127 -3.97 43.72 -2.87
CA LEU A 127 -4.94 43.09 -1.97
C LEU A 127 -4.25 42.40 -0.79
N HIS A 128 -3.22 41.58 -1.04
CA HIS A 128 -2.44 40.94 0.03
C HIS A 128 -1.85 41.99 0.97
N LYS A 129 -1.17 43.02 0.42
CA LYS A 129 -0.59 44.09 1.25
C LYS A 129 -1.64 44.83 2.07
N LYS A 130 -2.80 45.14 1.49
CA LYS A 130 -3.90 45.81 2.20
C LYS A 130 -4.44 44.92 3.32
N LEU A 131 -4.69 43.63 3.06
CA LEU A 131 -5.15 42.68 4.08
C LEU A 131 -4.19 42.57 5.26
N LEU A 132 -2.90 42.34 5.00
CA LEU A 132 -1.89 42.23 6.04
C LEU A 132 -1.78 43.52 6.86
N THR A 133 -1.86 44.68 6.19
CA THR A 133 -1.80 45.99 6.85
C THR A 133 -3.03 46.23 7.74
N GLU A 134 -4.24 45.90 7.29
CA GLU A 134 -5.45 46.03 8.12
C GLU A 134 -5.44 45.05 9.29
N CYS A 135 -5.00 43.80 9.08
CA CYS A 135 -4.82 42.83 10.16
C CYS A 135 -3.79 43.31 11.18
N LYS A 136 -2.68 43.92 10.73
CA LYS A 136 -1.63 44.45 11.62
C LYS A 136 -2.13 45.59 12.50
N LYS A 137 -2.96 46.47 11.94
CA LYS A 137 -3.62 47.56 12.70
C LYS A 137 -4.56 46.99 13.79
N LYS A 138 -5.34 45.97 13.46
CA LYS A 138 -6.26 45.31 14.41
C LYS A 138 -5.48 44.56 15.50
N ALA A 139 -4.43 43.84 15.11
CA ALA A 139 -3.59 43.07 16.01
C ALA A 139 -3.04 43.91 17.16
N ASN A 140 -2.52 45.11 16.88
CA ASN A 140 -2.07 46.05 17.91
C ASN A 140 -1.18 45.40 19.00
N GLY A 141 -0.33 44.43 18.63
CA GLY A 141 0.55 43.68 19.53
C GLY A 141 -0.13 42.61 20.40
N ASN A 142 -1.41 42.30 20.15
CA ASN A 142 -2.16 41.28 20.88
C ASN A 142 -2.03 39.87 20.29
N TYR A 143 -1.75 39.75 19.00
CA TYR A 143 -1.58 38.49 18.30
C TYR A 143 -0.69 38.69 17.06
N TYR A 144 -0.18 37.61 16.48
CA TYR A 144 0.60 37.66 15.24
C TYR A 144 -0.31 37.76 14.03
N VAL A 145 0.07 38.58 13.05
CA VAL A 145 -0.47 38.47 11.70
C VAL A 145 0.32 37.37 11.01
N GLY A 146 -0.33 36.28 10.61
CA GLY A 146 0.37 35.21 9.92
C GLY A 146 0.82 35.67 8.52
N MET A 147 2.00 35.21 8.11
CA MET A 147 2.46 35.28 6.74
C MET A 147 1.67 34.29 5.87
N PRO A 148 1.06 34.73 4.76
CA PRO A 148 0.37 33.84 3.86
C PRO A 148 1.38 32.97 3.09
N ASP A 149 0.96 31.76 2.79
CA ASP A 149 1.64 30.87 1.88
C ASP A 149 1.54 31.39 0.45
N LEU A 150 2.70 31.74 -0.11
CA LEU A 150 2.84 32.22 -1.47
C LEU A 150 2.84 31.09 -2.50
N MET A 151 3.14 29.86 -2.07
CA MET A 151 3.46 28.71 -2.92
C MET A 151 4.73 28.92 -3.75
N GLU A 152 5.51 27.86 -3.93
CA GLU A 152 6.83 27.92 -4.56
C GLU A 152 6.87 27.28 -5.96
N GLY A 153 7.84 27.75 -6.74
CA GLY A 153 8.42 26.98 -7.84
C GLY A 153 7.41 26.46 -8.87
N MET A 154 7.38 25.13 -9.03
CA MET A 154 6.75 24.50 -10.19
C MET A 154 5.22 24.48 -10.08
N ASP A 155 4.68 24.50 -8.87
CA ASP A 155 3.23 24.62 -8.65
C ASP A 155 2.74 26.00 -9.09
N VAL A 156 3.52 27.06 -8.83
CA VAL A 156 3.17 28.42 -9.28
C VAL A 156 3.11 28.46 -10.81
N LEU A 157 4.07 27.83 -11.47
CA LEU A 157 4.07 27.73 -12.93
C LEU A 157 2.89 26.91 -13.44
N ALA A 158 2.54 25.82 -12.75
CA ALA A 158 1.37 25.00 -13.10
C ALA A 158 0.07 25.78 -12.97
N ALA A 159 -0.08 26.56 -11.90
CA ALA A 159 -1.22 27.44 -11.67
C ALA A 159 -1.31 28.62 -12.66
N LEU A 160 -0.21 29.00 -13.32
CA LEU A 160 -0.19 30.03 -14.35
C LEU A 160 -0.41 29.46 -15.77
N LYS A 161 0.33 28.41 -16.12
CA LYS A 161 0.46 27.90 -17.49
C LYS A 161 -0.47 26.70 -17.78
N GLY A 162 -0.85 25.97 -16.74
CA GLY A 162 -1.51 24.68 -16.81
C GLY A 162 -0.55 23.52 -16.55
N THR A 163 -0.96 22.58 -15.70
CA THR A 163 -0.18 21.42 -15.24
C THR A 163 0.32 20.55 -16.40
N ASP A 164 -0.53 20.27 -17.39
CA ASP A 164 -0.19 19.46 -18.56
C ASP A 164 0.97 20.07 -19.37
N LYS A 165 0.97 21.40 -19.54
CA LYS A 165 2.01 22.11 -20.27
C LYS A 165 3.33 22.12 -19.49
N VAL A 166 3.29 22.34 -18.18
CA VAL A 166 4.49 22.33 -17.33
C VAL A 166 5.13 20.94 -17.32
N LEU A 167 4.33 19.88 -17.14
CA LEU A 167 4.80 18.50 -17.22
C LEU A 167 5.45 18.20 -18.57
N MET A 168 4.88 18.68 -19.66
CA MET A 168 5.48 18.52 -20.99
C MET A 168 6.82 19.26 -21.12
N ASP A 169 6.93 20.48 -20.58
CA ASP A 169 8.14 21.28 -20.66
C ASP A 169 9.33 20.64 -19.94
N THR A 170 9.10 19.77 -18.94
CA THR A 170 10.17 18.97 -18.30
C THR A 170 10.97 18.15 -19.31
N VAL A 171 10.34 17.77 -20.44
CA VAL A 171 10.99 17.02 -21.51
C VAL A 171 11.21 17.85 -22.76
N THR A 172 10.24 18.67 -23.17
CA THR A 172 10.29 19.37 -24.46
C THR A 172 11.08 20.67 -24.43
N GLN A 173 11.13 21.35 -23.28
CA GLN A 173 11.77 22.66 -23.14
C GLN A 173 12.42 22.83 -21.75
N PRO A 174 13.29 21.91 -21.32
CA PRO A 174 13.74 21.87 -19.94
C PRO A 174 14.56 23.10 -19.53
N GLU A 175 15.32 23.70 -20.46
CA GLU A 175 16.08 24.93 -20.19
C GLU A 175 15.15 26.16 -20.04
N VAL A 176 14.01 26.16 -20.73
CA VAL A 176 13.00 27.22 -20.59
C VAL A 176 12.32 27.09 -19.23
N LEU A 177 11.97 25.87 -18.84
CA LEU A 177 11.39 25.56 -17.54
C LEU A 177 12.31 26.00 -16.40
N GLU A 178 13.60 25.64 -16.43
CA GLU A 178 14.59 26.06 -15.44
C GLU A 178 14.69 27.60 -15.33
N ARG A 179 14.69 28.30 -16.47
CA ARG A 179 14.70 29.77 -16.48
C ARG A 179 13.44 30.35 -15.84
N GLN A 180 12.26 29.81 -16.17
CA GLN A 180 10.98 30.26 -15.60
C GLN A 180 10.92 29.99 -14.09
N MET A 181 11.41 28.83 -13.65
CA MET A 181 11.53 28.48 -12.23
C MET A 181 12.44 29.47 -11.49
N GLN A 182 13.57 29.88 -12.06
CA GLN A 182 14.43 30.90 -11.46
C GLN A 182 13.73 32.26 -11.39
N GLN A 183 13.00 32.66 -12.43
CA GLN A 183 12.22 33.91 -12.43
C GLN A 183 11.16 33.91 -11.34
N ILE A 184 10.42 32.80 -11.18
CA ILE A 184 9.44 32.63 -10.10
C ILE A 184 10.13 32.74 -8.74
N ASN A 185 11.27 32.06 -8.56
CA ASN A 185 11.97 32.06 -7.28
C ASN A 185 12.51 33.45 -6.91
N ASP A 186 13.05 34.20 -7.87
CA ASP A 186 13.53 35.57 -7.66
C ASP A 186 12.37 36.51 -7.26
N ILE A 187 11.20 36.35 -7.89
CA ILE A 187 10.00 37.11 -7.55
C ILE A 187 9.46 36.68 -6.19
N TYR A 188 9.47 35.39 -5.87
CA TYR A 188 9.04 34.85 -4.58
C TYR A 188 9.76 35.57 -3.44
N PHE A 189 11.11 35.65 -3.46
CA PHE A 189 11.84 36.34 -2.39
C PHE A 189 11.49 37.83 -2.30
N LYS A 190 11.31 38.50 -3.44
CA LYS A 190 10.92 39.91 -3.45
C LYS A 190 9.56 40.13 -2.77
N VAL A 191 8.55 39.33 -3.15
CA VAL A 191 7.21 39.39 -2.56
C VAL A 191 7.28 39.00 -1.09
N PHE A 192 7.98 37.91 -0.77
CA PHE A 192 8.15 37.41 0.58
C PHE A 192 8.72 38.48 1.52
N ASP A 193 9.82 39.14 1.13
CA ASP A 193 10.46 40.18 1.94
C ASP A 193 9.55 41.39 2.19
N GLU A 194 8.81 41.83 1.16
CA GLU A 194 7.87 42.95 1.31
C GLU A 194 6.68 42.61 2.23
N LEU A 195 6.16 41.38 2.18
CA LEU A 195 5.08 40.94 3.07
C LEU A 195 5.60 40.69 4.49
N TYR A 196 6.80 40.12 4.63
CA TYR A 196 7.50 39.92 5.91
C TYR A 196 7.64 41.24 6.68
N ASP A 197 8.05 42.31 6.00
CA ASP A 197 8.18 43.64 6.62
C ASP A 197 6.87 44.22 7.17
N ILE A 198 5.72 43.77 6.64
CA ILE A 198 4.39 44.17 7.15
C ILE A 198 4.04 43.37 8.40
N VAL A 199 4.29 42.06 8.40
CA VAL A 199 3.74 41.15 9.43
C VAL A 199 4.64 40.94 10.64
N ARG A 200 5.96 41.07 10.49
CA ARG A 200 6.94 40.80 11.56
C ARG A 200 6.67 41.57 12.85
N GLU A 201 6.99 40.96 13.98
CA GLU A 201 6.99 41.58 15.30
C GLU A 201 8.43 41.67 15.80
N GLY A 202 9.10 42.82 15.60
CA GLY A 202 10.55 42.86 15.72
C GLY A 202 11.20 42.02 14.61
N ASP A 203 11.98 41.02 14.98
CA ASP A 203 12.66 40.10 14.05
C ASP A 203 11.97 38.73 13.94
N GLU A 204 10.88 38.49 14.68
CA GLU A 204 10.11 37.24 14.66
C GLU A 204 8.85 37.35 13.81
N MET A 205 8.31 36.20 13.39
CA MET A 205 7.06 36.12 12.63
C MET A 205 6.31 34.83 12.94
N ALA A 206 5.03 34.79 12.54
CA ALA A 206 4.24 33.58 12.45
C ALA A 206 3.81 33.34 11.01
N PHE A 207 3.60 32.08 10.64
CA PHE A 207 3.07 31.65 9.35
C PHE A 207 1.61 31.21 9.51
N CYS A 208 0.75 31.57 8.55
CA CYS A 208 -0.69 31.32 8.61
C CYS A 208 -1.04 29.83 8.61
N TYR A 209 -0.37 29.07 7.75
CA TYR A 209 -0.63 27.64 7.58
C TYR A 209 -0.03 26.89 8.78
N PHE A 210 -0.85 26.11 9.49
CA PHE A 210 -0.51 25.43 10.76
C PHE A 210 -0.07 26.35 11.92
N SER A 211 -0.39 27.65 11.86
CA SER A 211 -0.18 28.60 12.97
C SER A 211 1.21 28.52 13.61
N SER A 212 2.27 28.36 12.81
CA SER A 212 3.63 28.11 13.30
C SER A 212 4.44 29.40 13.49
N TRP A 213 5.46 29.38 14.37
CA TRP A 213 6.27 30.56 14.70
C TRP A 213 7.78 30.30 14.58
N ALA A 214 8.52 31.36 14.29
CA ALA A 214 9.98 31.35 14.32
C ALA A 214 10.57 32.70 14.76
N PRO A 215 11.77 32.71 15.37
CA PRO A 215 12.48 33.93 15.78
C PRO A 215 13.20 34.62 14.60
N GLY A 216 12.76 34.38 13.36
CA GLY A 216 13.36 34.85 12.12
C GLY A 216 12.43 34.60 10.95
N LYS A 217 12.91 34.72 9.72
CA LYS A 217 12.10 34.43 8.54
C LYS A 217 11.77 32.95 8.49
N MET A 218 10.49 32.62 8.36
CA MET A 218 10.03 31.25 8.17
C MET A 218 9.12 31.11 6.96
N SER A 219 9.18 29.94 6.33
CA SER A 219 8.24 29.55 5.30
C SER A 219 7.98 28.05 5.29
N LYS A 220 6.78 27.68 4.88
CA LYS A 220 6.48 26.32 4.44
C LYS A 220 6.81 26.23 2.96
N LEU A 221 7.50 25.16 2.55
CA LEU A 221 7.86 24.88 1.17
C LEU A 221 7.08 23.65 0.67
N GLN A 222 6.73 23.59 -0.62
CA GLN A 222 6.09 22.41 -1.19
C GLN A 222 6.37 22.22 -2.69
N SER A 223 5.96 21.06 -3.23
CA SER A 223 5.80 20.86 -4.67
C SER A 223 4.80 19.74 -4.93
N ASP A 224 3.51 20.05 -5.10
CA ASP A 224 2.46 19.03 -5.25
C ASP A 224 2.50 18.39 -6.64
N ILE A 225 2.82 19.19 -7.67
CA ILE A 225 3.04 18.71 -9.04
C ILE A 225 4.18 17.68 -9.12
N SER A 226 5.07 17.65 -8.11
CA SER A 226 6.18 16.69 -8.08
C SER A 226 5.73 15.24 -8.06
N THR A 227 4.54 14.95 -7.55
CA THR A 227 3.95 13.61 -7.49
C THR A 227 3.79 12.96 -8.88
N MET A 228 3.79 13.76 -9.95
CA MET A 228 3.60 13.33 -11.33
C MET A 228 4.91 13.21 -12.15
N ILE A 229 6.07 13.49 -11.54
CA ILE A 229 7.38 13.45 -12.20
C ILE A 229 8.33 12.48 -11.50
N SER A 230 9.42 12.13 -12.19
CA SER A 230 10.43 11.23 -11.63
C SER A 230 11.25 11.87 -10.52
N VAL A 231 11.92 11.05 -9.70
CA VAL A 231 12.89 11.54 -8.68
C VAL A 231 14.05 12.31 -9.35
N ASP A 232 14.45 11.93 -10.56
CA ASP A 232 15.51 12.64 -11.29
C ASP A 232 15.02 14.01 -11.78
N ASP A 233 13.79 14.10 -12.27
CA ASP A 233 13.17 15.38 -12.62
C ASP A 233 12.95 16.24 -11.39
N TYR A 234 12.60 15.65 -10.24
CA TYR A 234 12.51 16.36 -8.97
C TYR A 234 13.85 16.99 -8.57
N ARG A 235 14.94 16.22 -8.65
CA ARG A 235 16.31 16.71 -8.40
C ARG A 235 16.73 17.81 -9.37
N ARG A 236 16.20 17.81 -10.59
CA ARG A 236 16.52 18.82 -11.61
C ARG A 236 15.69 20.10 -11.47
N PHE A 237 14.38 19.96 -11.35
CA PHE A 237 13.44 21.09 -11.49
C PHE A 237 12.86 21.58 -10.16
N VAL A 238 12.95 20.83 -9.07
CA VAL A 238 12.38 21.21 -7.77
C VAL A 238 13.47 21.42 -6.72
N GLN A 239 14.27 20.39 -6.45
CA GLN A 239 15.27 20.38 -5.37
C GLN A 239 16.21 21.60 -5.37
N PRO A 240 16.72 22.12 -6.52
CA PRO A 240 17.65 23.25 -6.52
C PRO A 240 17.00 24.54 -6.00
N PHE A 241 15.72 24.76 -6.29
CA PHE A 241 14.99 25.95 -5.86
C PHE A 241 14.59 25.86 -4.39
N ILE A 242 14.21 24.66 -3.92
CA ILE A 242 14.00 24.39 -2.49
C ILE A 242 15.29 24.66 -1.69
N ARG A 243 16.46 24.21 -2.19
CA ARG A 243 17.76 24.52 -1.57
C ARG A 243 18.00 26.03 -1.50
N GLN A 244 17.75 26.75 -2.60
CA GLN A 244 17.92 28.20 -2.63
C GLN A 244 17.01 28.92 -1.61
N GLN A 245 15.80 28.40 -1.37
CA GLN A 245 14.88 28.91 -0.35
C GLN A 245 15.37 28.62 1.06
N CYS A 246 15.80 27.39 1.34
CA CYS A 246 16.39 27.01 2.63
C CYS A 246 17.66 27.82 2.97
N GLN A 247 18.41 28.28 1.97
CA GLN A 247 19.59 29.12 2.17
C GLN A 247 19.28 30.59 2.47
N LYS A 248 18.08 31.08 2.13
CA LYS A 248 17.69 32.50 2.28
C LYS A 248 16.64 32.73 3.36
N ILE A 249 15.94 31.69 3.79
CA ILE A 249 14.90 31.71 4.81
C ILE A 249 15.43 30.94 6.02
N ASP A 250 15.42 31.56 7.19
CA ASP A 250 16.10 31.06 8.38
C ASP A 250 15.51 29.72 8.88
N TYR A 251 14.19 29.56 8.75
CA TYR A 251 13.44 28.39 9.22
C TYR A 251 12.49 27.87 8.13
N THR A 252 12.77 26.68 7.63
CA THR A 252 12.00 26.07 6.54
C THR A 252 11.43 24.72 6.93
N LEU A 253 10.15 24.54 6.57
CA LEU A 253 9.38 23.31 6.76
C LEU A 253 8.92 22.83 5.38
N TYR A 254 9.26 21.60 4.98
CA TYR A 254 8.73 21.04 3.74
C TYR A 254 7.42 20.30 4.00
N HIS A 255 6.35 20.66 3.30
CA HIS A 255 5.05 19.99 3.35
C HIS A 255 5.07 18.75 2.44
N LEU A 256 5.11 17.57 3.06
CA LEU A 256 5.05 16.29 2.37
C LEU A 256 3.61 15.77 2.42
N ASP A 257 2.87 16.01 1.35
CA ASP A 257 1.44 15.70 1.25
C ASP A 257 1.18 14.40 0.49
N GLY A 258 0.59 13.45 1.20
CA GLY A 258 0.10 12.20 0.66
C GLY A 258 1.18 11.16 0.31
N VAL A 259 0.76 9.91 0.25
CA VAL A 259 1.63 8.76 -0.09
C VAL A 259 2.31 8.90 -1.45
N GLY A 260 1.67 9.62 -2.38
CA GLY A 260 2.21 9.92 -3.70
C GLY A 260 3.51 10.71 -3.65
N ALA A 261 3.76 11.52 -2.63
CA ALA A 261 4.99 12.33 -2.53
C ALA A 261 6.16 11.59 -1.84
N LEU A 262 5.92 10.44 -1.19
CA LEU A 262 6.93 9.73 -0.40
C LEU A 262 8.17 9.29 -1.19
N HIS A 263 8.02 9.07 -2.50
CA HIS A 263 9.14 8.67 -3.34
C HIS A 263 10.21 9.76 -3.49
N HIS A 264 9.89 11.02 -3.17
CA HIS A 264 10.84 12.15 -3.13
C HIS A 264 11.52 12.35 -1.78
N LEU A 265 11.10 11.63 -0.73
CA LEU A 265 11.70 11.75 0.60
C LEU A 265 13.24 11.60 0.61
N PRO A 266 13.86 10.65 -0.13
CA PRO A 266 15.32 10.58 -0.20
C PRO A 266 15.96 11.88 -0.72
N ALA A 267 15.39 12.50 -1.76
CA ALA A 267 15.89 13.76 -2.30
C ALA A 267 15.67 14.94 -1.34
N LEU A 268 14.59 14.92 -0.55
CA LEU A 268 14.36 15.93 0.49
C LEU A 268 15.38 15.84 1.62
N LEU A 269 15.70 14.63 2.08
CA LEU A 269 16.67 14.41 3.17
C LEU A 269 18.11 14.78 2.76
N GLU A 270 18.41 14.88 1.46
CA GLU A 270 19.70 15.40 0.96
C GLU A 270 19.86 16.91 1.20
N ILE A 271 18.78 17.65 1.44
CA ILE A 271 18.81 19.11 1.65
C ILE A 271 19.24 19.39 3.09
N GLU A 272 20.53 19.62 3.30
CA GLU A 272 21.10 19.89 4.63
C GLU A 272 20.47 21.12 5.29
N GLU A 273 20.16 22.15 4.51
CA GLU A 273 19.62 23.42 4.98
C GLU A 273 18.15 23.36 5.42
N LEU A 274 17.41 22.31 5.04
CA LEU A 274 16.00 22.15 5.41
C LEU A 274 15.89 21.81 6.90
N ASN A 275 15.05 22.51 7.66
CA ASN A 275 14.99 22.31 9.12
C ASN A 275 14.00 21.20 9.51
N ALA A 276 12.83 21.16 8.87
CA ALA A 276 11.76 20.26 9.25
C ALA A 276 10.98 19.73 8.04
N ILE A 277 10.30 18.61 8.23
CA ILE A 277 9.34 18.05 7.28
C ILE A 277 8.00 17.90 8.01
N GLN A 278 6.92 18.32 7.37
CA GLN A 278 5.57 18.03 7.79
C GLN A 278 5.04 16.84 7.00
N TRP A 279 4.32 15.94 7.69
CA TRP A 279 3.64 14.82 7.06
C TRP A 279 2.13 14.94 7.19
N THR A 280 1.47 14.90 6.03
CA THR A 280 0.02 14.82 5.90
C THR A 280 -0.34 13.50 5.18
N PRO A 281 -1.03 12.55 5.83
CA PRO A 281 -1.31 11.23 5.25
C PRO A 281 -2.05 11.24 3.90
N GLY A 282 -2.88 12.26 3.65
CA GLY A 282 -3.74 12.37 2.46
C GLY A 282 -5.09 11.65 2.61
N VAL A 283 -5.99 11.86 1.64
CA VAL A 283 -7.36 11.32 1.69
C VAL A 283 -7.36 9.79 1.53
N GLY A 284 -8.09 9.10 2.41
CA GLY A 284 -8.21 7.63 2.39
C GLY A 284 -7.14 6.90 3.21
N GLU A 285 -6.20 7.64 3.79
CA GLU A 285 -5.11 7.13 4.60
C GLU A 285 -5.42 7.28 6.11
N PRO A 286 -4.84 6.43 6.99
CA PRO A 286 -5.02 6.56 8.42
C PRO A 286 -4.37 7.85 8.96
N GLN A 287 -4.90 8.35 10.07
CA GLN A 287 -4.46 9.58 10.73
C GLN A 287 -2.96 9.60 11.06
N GLY A 288 -2.40 10.78 11.30
CA GLY A 288 -0.95 10.95 11.49
C GLY A 288 -0.38 10.21 12.70
N GLY A 289 -1.18 9.94 13.74
CA GLY A 289 -0.72 9.18 14.89
C GLY A 289 -0.68 7.66 14.67
N SER A 290 -1.12 7.18 13.51
CA SER A 290 -1.16 5.77 13.16
C SER A 290 0.23 5.12 13.14
N PRO A 291 0.38 3.88 13.64
CA PRO A 291 1.62 3.10 13.54
C PRO A 291 2.19 2.96 12.13
N LYS A 292 1.35 3.12 11.10
CA LYS A 292 1.76 3.13 9.68
C LYS A 292 2.87 4.14 9.40
N TRP A 293 2.92 5.25 10.14
CA TRP A 293 3.83 6.37 9.86
C TRP A 293 5.08 6.41 10.75
N TYR A 294 5.21 5.51 11.73
CA TYR A 294 6.31 5.60 12.71
C TYR A 294 7.70 5.48 12.07
N ASP A 295 7.85 4.60 11.08
CA ASP A 295 9.13 4.44 10.36
C ASP A 295 9.45 5.65 9.48
N LEU A 296 8.44 6.29 8.90
CA LEU A 296 8.60 7.55 8.18
C LEU A 296 9.15 8.64 9.13
N TYR A 297 8.55 8.79 10.30
CA TYR A 297 8.97 9.78 11.29
C TYR A 297 10.39 9.52 11.81
N LYS A 298 10.71 8.27 12.16
CA LYS A 298 12.06 7.87 12.55
C LYS A 298 13.09 8.16 11.46
N LYS A 299 12.74 7.95 10.19
CA LYS A 299 13.63 8.24 9.06
C LYS A 299 13.89 9.74 8.89
N ILE A 300 12.84 10.56 9.03
CA ILE A 300 12.96 12.04 8.98
C ILE A 300 13.85 12.53 10.12
N LEU A 301 13.58 12.08 11.36
CA LEU A 301 14.37 12.41 12.55
C LEU A 301 15.83 11.95 12.42
N ALA A 302 16.07 10.72 11.95
CA ALA A 302 17.42 10.19 11.70
C ALA A 302 18.15 10.94 10.58
N GLY A 303 17.42 11.53 9.63
CA GLY A 303 17.95 12.43 8.60
C GLY A 303 18.30 13.82 9.13
N GLY A 304 18.18 14.06 10.44
CA GLY A 304 18.49 15.35 11.06
C GLY A 304 17.45 16.42 10.74
N LYS A 305 16.19 16.03 10.53
CA LYS A 305 15.07 16.93 10.26
C LYS A 305 14.03 16.75 11.36
N SER A 306 13.44 17.84 11.82
CA SER A 306 12.30 17.74 12.73
C SER A 306 11.05 17.30 11.97
N ILE A 307 10.11 16.66 12.66
CA ILE A 307 8.84 16.20 12.08
C ILE A 307 7.67 17.02 12.63
N MET A 308 6.73 17.38 11.76
CA MET A 308 5.39 17.82 12.12
C MET A 308 4.37 16.78 11.66
N ALA A 309 3.70 16.11 12.59
CA ALA A 309 2.70 15.07 12.31
C ALA A 309 1.29 15.65 12.39
N CYS A 310 0.54 15.57 11.29
CA CYS A 310 -0.80 16.13 11.19
C CYS A 310 -1.92 15.16 11.54
N TRP A 311 -2.98 15.71 12.13
CA TRP A 311 -4.22 15.00 12.47
C TRP A 311 -4.01 13.88 13.49
N VAL A 312 -3.14 14.10 14.47
CA VAL A 312 -2.91 13.12 15.55
C VAL A 312 -4.09 13.17 16.52
N THR A 313 -4.70 12.02 16.80
CA THR A 313 -5.77 11.94 17.80
C THR A 313 -5.21 11.74 19.21
N LEU A 314 -6.01 12.03 20.23
CA LEU A 314 -5.58 11.92 21.63
C LEU A 314 -5.18 10.49 22.04
N ASP A 315 -5.86 9.46 21.50
CA ASP A 315 -5.57 8.06 21.76
C ASP A 315 -4.31 7.57 21.03
N GLU A 316 -3.95 8.18 19.91
CA GLU A 316 -2.73 7.88 19.16
C GLU A 316 -1.47 8.56 19.73
N LEU A 317 -1.64 9.68 20.46
CA LEU A 317 -0.55 10.53 20.94
C LEU A 317 0.52 9.78 21.74
N ARG A 318 0.11 9.01 22.75
CA ARG A 318 1.05 8.28 23.61
C ARG A 318 1.75 7.14 22.84
N PRO A 319 1.03 6.24 22.14
CA PRO A 319 1.66 5.23 21.28
C PRO A 319 2.68 5.80 20.29
N LEU A 320 2.36 6.95 19.68
CA LEU A 320 3.26 7.66 18.78
C LEU A 320 4.57 8.06 19.48
N LEU A 321 4.48 8.81 20.59
CA LEU A 321 5.64 9.30 21.33
C LEU A 321 6.48 8.16 21.94
N ASP A 322 5.85 7.07 22.39
CA ASP A 322 6.54 5.86 22.86
C ASP A 322 7.42 5.22 21.78
N ASN A 323 7.04 5.37 20.50
CA ASN A 323 7.73 4.75 19.37
C ASN A 323 8.77 5.65 18.72
N ILE A 324 8.49 6.95 18.57
CA ILE A 324 9.37 7.87 17.84
C ILE A 324 10.21 8.76 18.76
N GLY A 325 9.89 8.80 20.07
CA GLY A 325 10.49 9.71 21.03
C GLY A 325 9.87 11.11 21.02
N GLY A 326 10.36 11.98 21.90
CA GLY A 326 9.87 13.36 22.02
C GLY A 326 10.71 14.41 21.29
N ASP A 327 11.94 14.10 20.88
CA ASP A 327 12.82 15.11 20.32
C ASP A 327 12.52 15.43 18.85
N GLY A 328 12.32 16.71 18.55
CA GLY A 328 12.11 17.18 17.18
C GLY A 328 10.70 16.88 16.66
N VAL A 329 9.71 16.72 17.56
CA VAL A 329 8.34 16.35 17.21
C VAL A 329 7.39 17.53 17.40
N HIS A 330 6.63 17.86 16.36
CA HIS A 330 5.53 18.81 16.41
C HIS A 330 4.24 18.07 16.09
N LEU A 331 3.28 18.11 17.02
CA LEU A 331 2.02 17.41 16.92
C LEU A 331 0.92 18.42 16.59
N GLU A 332 0.31 18.25 15.43
CA GLU A 332 -0.90 18.97 15.03
C GLU A 332 -2.10 18.08 15.37
N MET A 333 -2.70 18.35 16.53
CA MET A 333 -3.72 17.51 17.16
C MET A 333 -5.13 17.88 16.66
N ASP A 334 -6.02 16.88 16.61
CA ASP A 334 -7.45 17.05 16.33
C ASP A 334 -8.26 17.23 17.63
N PHE A 335 -8.14 18.41 18.25
CA PHE A 335 -8.83 18.73 19.50
C PHE A 335 -10.25 19.25 19.29
N HIS A 336 -11.18 18.78 20.12
CA HIS A 336 -12.59 19.19 20.08
C HIS A 336 -12.98 20.12 21.23
N ASN A 337 -12.19 20.18 22.30
CA ASN A 337 -12.48 20.95 23.51
C ASN A 337 -11.22 21.14 24.37
N GLU A 338 -11.30 22.03 25.36
CA GLU A 338 -10.16 22.32 26.24
C GLU A 338 -9.74 21.15 27.16
N ASP A 339 -10.64 20.21 27.48
CA ASP A 339 -10.32 19.07 28.34
C ASP A 339 -9.38 18.08 27.64
N GLU A 340 -9.55 17.89 26.34
CA GLU A 340 -8.64 17.10 25.50
C GLU A 340 -7.25 17.72 25.44
N VAL A 341 -7.18 19.05 25.32
CA VAL A 341 -5.90 19.79 25.33
C VAL A 341 -5.16 19.55 26.65
N GLU A 342 -5.85 19.63 27.79
CA GLU A 342 -5.24 19.40 29.11
C GLU A 342 -4.80 17.93 29.33
N LYS A 343 -5.46 16.97 28.70
CA LYS A 343 -5.03 15.56 28.72
C LYS A 343 -3.77 15.37 27.88
N ALA A 344 -3.74 15.94 26.67
CA ALA A 344 -2.58 15.87 25.79
C ALA A 344 -1.35 16.56 26.41
N MET A 345 -1.51 17.72 27.04
CA MET A 345 -0.43 18.40 27.76
C MET A 345 0.19 17.52 28.86
N ARG A 346 -0.65 16.83 29.64
CA ARG A 346 -0.17 15.89 30.68
C ARG A 346 0.63 14.73 30.10
N ILE A 347 0.21 14.19 28.96
CA ILE A 347 0.96 13.15 28.26
C ILE A 347 2.33 13.71 27.82
N VAL A 348 2.35 14.85 27.14
CA VAL A 348 3.59 15.47 26.63
C VAL A 348 4.57 15.81 27.76
N GLU A 349 4.10 16.27 28.91
CA GLU A 349 4.94 16.55 30.09
C GLU A 349 5.75 15.33 30.56
N GLU A 350 5.27 14.11 30.33
CA GLU A 350 6.00 12.88 30.70
C GLU A 350 7.23 12.64 29.83
N TYR A 351 7.23 13.15 28.60
CA TYR A 351 8.32 13.01 27.62
C TYR A 351 9.27 14.20 27.61
N GLN A 352 8.93 15.30 28.28
CA GLN A 352 9.76 16.50 28.40
C GLN A 352 10.61 16.55 29.68
N ARG A 353 10.48 15.59 30.61
CA ARG A 353 11.28 15.51 31.84
C ARG A 353 12.66 14.90 31.58
N ASP A 354 13.71 15.50 32.17
CA ASP A 354 15.09 15.01 32.10
C ASP A 354 15.19 13.53 32.53
N GLU A 355 16.00 12.74 31.81
CA GLU A 355 16.26 11.32 32.14
C GLU A 355 16.77 11.11 33.57
N ALA A 356 17.33 12.15 34.21
CA ALA A 356 17.82 12.13 35.58
C ALA A 356 16.71 12.07 36.65
N GLU A 357 15.46 12.39 36.31
CA GLU A 357 14.33 12.47 37.26
C GLU A 357 13.28 11.37 37.09
N LYS A 358 13.49 10.39 36.21
CA LYS A 358 12.57 9.23 36.10
C LYS A 358 12.62 8.38 37.38
N PRO A 359 11.49 8.13 38.07
CA PRO A 359 11.48 7.26 39.25
C PRO A 359 11.92 5.85 38.87
N ARG A 360 12.90 5.30 39.59
CA ARG A 360 13.25 3.88 39.47
C ARG A 360 12.03 3.05 39.89
N GLN A 361 11.58 2.18 39.00
CA GLN A 361 10.52 1.20 39.28
C GLN A 361 10.96 0.33 40.47
N GLU A 362 10.19 0.37 41.56
CA GLU A 362 10.46 -0.43 42.77
C GLU A 362 10.19 -1.92 42.51
N ASP A 363 11.20 -2.73 42.80
CA ASP A 363 11.19 -4.19 42.83
C ASP A 363 10.34 -4.68 44.00
N ASN A 364 9.13 -5.18 43.71
CA ASN A 364 8.21 -5.78 44.68
C ASN A 364 8.39 -7.30 44.77
N THR A 365 9.59 -7.77 45.14
CA THR A 365 9.81 -9.17 45.51
C THR A 365 9.46 -9.43 46.98
N ILE A 366 8.35 -10.12 47.20
CA ILE A 366 7.93 -10.66 48.51
C ILE A 366 8.81 -11.87 48.87
N ARG A 367 9.47 -11.80 50.03
CA ARG A 367 10.18 -12.91 50.66
C ARG A 367 9.21 -13.80 51.44
N ILE A 368 9.27 -15.12 51.23
CA ILE A 368 8.61 -16.13 52.08
C ILE A 368 9.68 -17.01 52.74
N SER A 369 9.57 -17.20 54.05
CA SER A 369 10.44 -17.99 54.91
C SER A 369 10.02 -19.47 55.02
N ASP A 370 11.01 -20.35 55.15
CA ASP A 370 10.94 -21.81 55.24
C ASP A 370 10.36 -22.44 56.52
N SER A 371 9.90 -23.69 56.36
CA SER A 371 9.91 -24.88 57.25
C SER A 371 8.53 -25.55 57.33
N LYS A 372 8.32 -26.88 57.26
CA LYS A 372 9.15 -28.08 57.51
C LYS A 372 8.50 -29.30 56.82
N THR A 373 9.28 -30.36 56.63
CA THR A 373 8.95 -31.69 56.05
C THR A 373 8.10 -32.57 56.97
N ASP A 374 7.35 -33.54 56.41
CA ASP A 374 7.57 -34.96 56.74
C ASP A 374 6.90 -35.93 55.74
N THR A 375 7.66 -36.99 55.50
CA THR A 375 7.48 -38.11 54.56
C THR A 375 6.63 -39.22 55.21
N ASP A 376 6.09 -40.14 54.40
CA ASP A 376 5.20 -41.26 54.78
C ASP A 376 3.67 -41.05 54.68
N LYS A 377 3.22 -40.19 53.75
CA LYS A 377 1.89 -40.34 53.09
C LYS A 377 1.99 -40.61 51.59
N GLU A 378 3.20 -40.89 51.11
CA GLU A 378 3.53 -40.97 49.68
C GLU A 378 3.21 -42.31 49.03
N VAL A 379 2.85 -43.38 49.75
CA VAL A 379 2.64 -44.71 49.12
C VAL A 379 1.18 -44.94 48.72
N ASP A 380 0.21 -44.52 49.54
CA ASP A 380 -1.22 -44.66 49.21
C ASP A 380 -1.66 -43.62 48.16
N ALA A 381 -1.04 -42.42 48.17
CA ALA A 381 -1.28 -41.38 47.18
C ALA A 381 -0.74 -41.71 45.78
N ILE A 382 0.17 -42.68 45.63
CA ILE A 382 0.73 -43.10 44.33
C ILE A 382 -0.23 -44.04 43.58
N ILE A 383 -1.01 -44.85 44.28
CA ILE A 383 -1.99 -45.76 43.66
C ILE A 383 -3.23 -44.95 43.20
N GLU A 384 -3.74 -44.04 44.04
CA GLU A 384 -4.80 -43.10 43.64
C GLU A 384 -4.34 -42.14 42.53
N LYS A 385 -3.08 -41.67 42.54
CA LYS A 385 -2.53 -40.86 41.43
C LYS A 385 -2.37 -41.66 40.15
N ALA A 386 -2.17 -42.97 40.18
CA ALA A 386 -2.01 -43.77 38.97
C ALA A 386 -3.35 -44.03 38.28
N GLU A 387 -4.42 -44.24 39.06
CA GLU A 387 -5.78 -44.42 38.54
C GLU A 387 -6.41 -43.07 38.10
N HIS A 388 -6.24 -41.99 38.87
CA HIS A 388 -6.68 -40.64 38.49
C HIS A 388 -5.92 -40.10 37.26
N ARG A 389 -4.65 -40.48 37.08
CA ARG A 389 -3.85 -40.06 35.92
C ARG A 389 -4.20 -40.84 34.65
N PHE A 390 -4.86 -41.99 34.75
CA PHE A 390 -5.42 -42.69 33.59
C PHE A 390 -6.79 -42.11 33.19
N GLU A 391 -7.59 -41.64 34.14
CA GLU A 391 -8.85 -40.91 33.88
C GLU A 391 -8.61 -39.46 33.39
N GLU A 392 -7.60 -38.74 33.89
CA GLU A 392 -7.17 -37.43 33.35
C GLU A 392 -6.55 -37.52 31.95
N LEU A 393 -5.96 -38.66 31.57
CA LEU A 393 -5.43 -38.86 30.22
C LEU A 393 -6.52 -39.12 29.17
N GLN A 394 -7.76 -39.38 29.60
CA GLN A 394 -8.91 -39.61 28.70
C GLN A 394 -10.04 -38.58 28.84
N GLY A 395 -9.89 -37.55 29.68
CA GLY A 395 -10.95 -36.58 29.96
C GLY A 395 -10.52 -35.12 29.80
N ASN A 396 -11.07 -34.46 28.77
CA ASN A 396 -10.97 -33.04 28.40
C ASN A 396 -9.63 -32.56 27.81
N GLY A 397 -9.69 -32.18 26.52
CA GLY A 397 -8.67 -31.41 25.81
C GLY A 397 -8.47 -30.02 26.44
N GLY A 398 -7.76 -29.97 27.56
CA GLY A 398 -7.44 -28.73 28.27
C GLY A 398 -6.64 -27.79 27.36
N LYS A 399 -7.09 -26.54 27.29
CA LYS A 399 -6.35 -25.43 26.66
C LYS A 399 -4.94 -25.37 27.24
N ALA A 400 -3.94 -25.14 26.38
CA ALA A 400 -2.58 -24.89 26.81
C ALA A 400 -2.54 -23.65 27.75
N PRO A 401 -1.62 -23.59 28.72
CA PRO A 401 -1.48 -22.43 29.61
C PRO A 401 -1.15 -21.16 28.82
N ASP A 402 -1.58 -19.98 29.27
CA ASP A 402 -1.49 -18.73 28.49
C ASP A 402 -0.05 -18.34 28.12
N ASP A 403 0.95 -18.83 28.85
CA ASP A 403 2.40 -18.61 28.65
C ASP A 403 3.08 -19.65 27.72
N TYR A 404 2.34 -20.55 27.08
CA TYR A 404 2.90 -21.76 26.43
C TYR A 404 4.01 -21.47 25.41
N LEU A 405 3.90 -20.37 24.65
CA LEU A 405 4.87 -19.96 23.62
C LEU A 405 5.85 -18.87 24.07
N ASP A 406 5.91 -18.56 25.37
CA ASP A 406 6.89 -17.62 25.88
C ASP A 406 8.31 -18.18 25.71
N GLY A 407 9.18 -17.34 25.13
CA GLY A 407 10.54 -17.75 24.76
C GLY A 407 10.64 -18.62 23.50
N CYS A 408 9.55 -18.85 22.75
CA CYS A 408 9.61 -19.55 21.46
C CYS A 408 10.52 -18.80 20.46
N PRO A 409 11.60 -19.43 19.93
CA PRO A 409 12.55 -18.75 19.05
C PRO A 409 11.94 -18.23 17.74
N ILE A 410 11.01 -18.97 17.13
CA ILE A 410 10.33 -18.54 15.90
C ILE A 410 9.49 -17.30 16.18
N LYS A 411 8.68 -17.33 17.25
CA LYS A 411 7.85 -16.19 17.68
C LYS A 411 8.71 -14.97 18.03
N ALA A 412 9.87 -15.17 18.66
CA ALA A 412 10.81 -14.09 18.96
C ALA A 412 11.45 -13.48 17.68
N ALA A 413 11.80 -14.31 16.69
CA ALA A 413 12.30 -13.82 15.41
C ALA A 413 11.21 -13.05 14.64
N GLY A 414 9.99 -13.57 14.65
CA GLY A 414 8.81 -12.98 14.04
C GLY A 414 8.19 -11.83 14.82
N ARG A 415 8.82 -11.31 15.88
CA ARG A 415 8.46 -10.04 16.55
C ARG A 415 9.16 -8.82 15.95
N ASN A 416 10.28 -9.03 15.27
CA ASN A 416 11.14 -7.96 14.79
C ASN A 416 11.16 -7.83 13.26
N ARG A 417 10.54 -8.78 12.54
CA ARG A 417 10.49 -8.84 11.07
C ARG A 417 9.43 -9.84 10.61
N ILE A 418 8.97 -9.66 9.37
CA ILE A 418 8.22 -10.68 8.64
C ILE A 418 9.16 -11.85 8.33
N LEU A 419 8.73 -13.07 8.63
CA LEU A 419 9.48 -14.29 8.35
C LEU A 419 9.15 -14.82 6.96
N VAL A 420 10.15 -15.37 6.27
CA VAL A 420 9.95 -16.02 4.97
C VAL A 420 9.89 -17.53 5.15
N ILE A 421 8.73 -18.16 4.89
CA ILE A 421 8.63 -19.61 4.70
C ILE A 421 8.99 -19.97 3.26
N ASP A 422 9.44 -21.20 3.01
CA ASP A 422 9.96 -21.62 1.71
C ASP A 422 8.85 -21.78 0.64
N GLY A 423 9.19 -22.47 -0.45
CA GLY A 423 8.33 -22.65 -1.62
C GLY A 423 8.01 -24.12 -1.89
N ALA A 424 7.40 -24.41 -3.02
CA ALA A 424 6.99 -25.78 -3.36
C ALA A 424 8.13 -26.80 -3.47
N MET A 425 8.17 -27.76 -2.54
CA MET A 425 8.98 -28.97 -2.65
C MET A 425 8.59 -29.81 -3.89
N GLY A 426 7.30 -30.06 -4.10
CA GLY A 426 6.81 -30.90 -5.20
C GLY A 426 7.18 -30.39 -6.60
N THR A 427 7.00 -29.09 -6.86
CA THR A 427 7.37 -28.48 -8.14
C THR A 427 8.89 -28.54 -8.37
N MET A 428 9.69 -28.33 -7.32
CA MET A 428 11.15 -28.41 -7.40
C MET A 428 11.63 -29.85 -7.67
N ILE A 429 10.99 -30.86 -7.10
CA ILE A 429 11.24 -32.29 -7.42
C ILE A 429 10.88 -32.59 -8.88
N GLN A 430 9.70 -32.16 -9.34
CA GLN A 430 9.24 -32.38 -10.72
C GLN A 430 10.22 -31.81 -11.75
N SER A 431 10.84 -30.65 -11.46
CA SER A 431 11.86 -30.03 -12.33
C SER A 431 13.08 -30.92 -12.59
N ARG A 432 13.35 -31.91 -11.71
CA ARG A 432 14.46 -32.87 -11.85
C ARG A 432 14.14 -34.04 -12.78
N ARG A 433 12.88 -34.19 -13.19
CA ARG A 433 12.41 -35.26 -14.09
C ARG A 433 12.80 -36.67 -13.60
N LEU A 434 12.67 -36.89 -12.29
CA LEU A 434 12.95 -38.18 -11.68
C LEU A 434 11.99 -39.25 -12.21
N GLY A 435 12.52 -40.44 -12.45
CA GLY A 435 11.73 -41.60 -12.89
C GLY A 435 11.49 -42.59 -11.76
N GLU A 436 10.71 -43.64 -12.04
CA GLU A 436 10.37 -44.71 -11.09
C GLU A 436 11.59 -45.30 -10.38
N ALA A 437 12.72 -45.45 -11.07
CA ALA A 437 13.95 -45.98 -10.49
C ALA A 437 14.52 -45.07 -9.37
N ASP A 438 14.39 -43.76 -9.51
CA ASP A 438 14.81 -42.79 -8.48
C ASP A 438 13.93 -42.88 -7.23
N PHE A 439 12.61 -43.02 -7.42
CA PHE A 439 11.67 -43.21 -6.31
C PHE A 439 11.85 -44.55 -5.61
N ARG A 440 12.24 -45.61 -6.32
CA ARG A 440 12.50 -46.92 -5.70
C ARG A 440 13.85 -46.98 -4.99
N GLY A 441 14.87 -46.35 -5.56
CA GLY A 441 16.26 -46.59 -5.21
C GLY A 441 16.61 -48.09 -5.24
N GLU A 442 17.68 -48.48 -4.54
CA GLU A 442 18.05 -49.89 -4.40
C GLU A 442 17.08 -50.66 -3.49
N ARG A 443 16.58 -49.97 -2.44
CA ARG A 443 15.79 -50.58 -1.36
C ARG A 443 14.42 -51.10 -1.81
N LEU A 444 13.76 -50.40 -2.73
CA LEU A 444 12.41 -50.75 -3.22
C LEU A 444 12.42 -51.20 -4.69
N ALA A 445 13.58 -51.64 -5.20
CA ALA A 445 13.71 -52.10 -6.59
C ALA A 445 12.64 -53.16 -6.97
N ALA A 446 12.35 -54.10 -6.06
CA ALA A 446 11.38 -55.17 -6.25
C ALA A 446 9.95 -54.86 -5.74
N HIS A 447 9.64 -53.60 -5.38
CA HIS A 447 8.33 -53.23 -4.84
C HIS A 447 7.19 -53.48 -5.86
N PRO A 448 6.05 -54.09 -5.47
CA PRO A 448 5.07 -54.62 -6.42
C PRO A 448 4.17 -53.56 -7.07
N VAL A 449 4.21 -52.30 -6.61
CA VAL A 449 3.40 -51.20 -7.15
C VAL A 449 4.29 -50.03 -7.58
N ASN A 450 3.77 -49.18 -8.48
CA ASN A 450 4.46 -47.97 -8.91
C ASN A 450 4.51 -46.97 -7.73
N VAL A 451 5.68 -46.37 -7.48
CA VAL A 451 5.89 -45.41 -6.37
C VAL A 451 6.25 -44.00 -6.85
N SER A 452 6.29 -43.78 -8.17
CA SER A 452 6.45 -42.45 -8.75
C SER A 452 5.36 -41.51 -8.27
N GLY A 453 5.76 -40.29 -7.90
CA GLY A 453 4.87 -39.27 -7.34
C GLY A 453 4.77 -39.31 -5.81
N CYS A 454 5.26 -40.35 -5.15
CA CYS A 454 5.42 -40.38 -3.70
C CYS A 454 6.65 -39.55 -3.28
N ASN A 455 6.55 -38.22 -3.35
CA ASN A 455 7.67 -37.30 -3.13
C ASN A 455 8.35 -37.46 -1.76
N ASP A 456 7.59 -37.79 -0.72
CA ASP A 456 8.09 -38.00 0.64
C ASP A 456 9.13 -39.14 0.71
N LEU A 457 8.98 -40.17 -0.13
CA LEU A 457 9.89 -41.32 -0.19
C LEU A 457 11.31 -40.93 -0.62
N LEU A 458 11.45 -39.84 -1.38
CA LEU A 458 12.75 -39.35 -1.84
C LEU A 458 13.66 -38.92 -0.67
N CYS A 459 13.12 -38.70 0.53
CA CYS A 459 13.95 -38.55 1.73
C CYS A 459 14.85 -39.77 1.97
N LEU A 460 14.37 -40.98 1.64
CA LEU A 460 15.14 -42.22 1.79
C LEU A 460 15.96 -42.57 0.55
N THR A 461 15.41 -42.33 -0.65
CA THR A 461 16.01 -42.86 -1.90
C THR A 461 16.84 -41.84 -2.66
N ARG A 462 16.53 -40.55 -2.53
CA ARG A 462 17.26 -39.42 -3.12
C ARG A 462 17.41 -38.26 -2.12
N PRO A 463 17.99 -38.51 -0.93
CA PRO A 463 18.19 -37.46 0.08
C PRO A 463 19.03 -36.30 -0.46
N ASP A 464 19.90 -36.55 -1.43
CA ASP A 464 20.68 -35.54 -2.14
C ASP A 464 19.81 -34.49 -2.85
N VAL A 465 18.68 -34.90 -3.42
CA VAL A 465 17.75 -34.00 -4.12
C VAL A 465 17.00 -33.13 -3.12
N ILE A 466 16.49 -33.73 -2.05
CA ILE A 466 15.75 -33.02 -1.00
C ILE A 466 16.66 -32.02 -0.28
N GLU A 467 17.89 -32.44 0.04
CA GLU A 467 18.90 -31.57 0.65
C GLU A 467 19.23 -30.36 -0.25
N ASP A 468 19.41 -30.57 -1.56
CA ASP A 468 19.69 -29.49 -2.52
C ASP A 468 18.52 -28.50 -2.64
N ILE A 469 17.27 -28.97 -2.55
CA ILE A 469 16.09 -28.09 -2.60
C ILE A 469 16.02 -27.19 -1.36
N HIS A 470 16.14 -27.76 -0.15
CA HIS A 470 16.17 -26.95 1.08
C HIS A 470 17.31 -25.94 1.05
N ARG A 471 18.49 -26.36 0.59
CA ARG A 471 19.65 -25.48 0.46
C ARG A 471 19.35 -24.29 -0.44
N LYS A 472 18.72 -24.51 -1.60
CA LYS A 472 18.35 -23.42 -2.53
C LYS A 472 17.40 -22.41 -1.92
N TYR A 473 16.42 -22.83 -1.11
CA TYR A 473 15.51 -21.89 -0.44
C TYR A 473 16.23 -21.09 0.66
N LEU A 474 17.12 -21.72 1.42
CA LEU A 474 17.91 -21.05 2.45
C LEU A 474 18.94 -20.07 1.87
N GLU A 475 19.53 -20.40 0.71
CA GLU A 475 20.42 -19.51 -0.04
C GLU A 475 19.73 -18.24 -0.52
N THR A 476 18.45 -18.36 -0.92
CA THR A 476 17.68 -17.21 -1.40
C THR A 476 16.95 -16.45 -0.30
N GLY A 477 17.05 -16.90 0.95
CA GLY A 477 16.71 -16.07 2.12
C GLY A 477 15.53 -16.55 2.95
N ALA A 478 15.04 -17.79 2.77
CA ALA A 478 14.05 -18.39 3.66
C ALA A 478 14.53 -18.41 5.13
N ASP A 479 13.60 -18.15 6.04
CA ASP A 479 13.74 -18.26 7.50
C ASP A 479 13.21 -19.58 8.03
N ILE A 480 12.11 -20.07 7.45
CA ILE A 480 11.45 -21.33 7.80
C ILE A 480 11.48 -22.23 6.56
N ILE A 481 11.88 -23.50 6.72
CA ILE A 481 11.74 -24.52 5.68
C ILE A 481 10.81 -25.63 6.15
N GLU A 482 9.96 -26.10 5.27
CA GLU A 482 9.02 -27.20 5.54
C GLU A 482 9.70 -28.56 5.30
N THR A 483 9.49 -29.53 6.18
CA THR A 483 9.96 -30.91 5.91
C THR A 483 9.24 -31.52 4.72
N ASN A 484 9.92 -32.35 3.92
CA ASN A 484 9.27 -33.11 2.83
C ASN A 484 8.44 -34.29 3.38
N THR A 485 7.35 -33.97 4.07
CA THR A 485 6.50 -34.90 4.83
C THR A 485 5.00 -34.70 4.64
N PHE A 486 4.59 -33.92 3.64
CA PHE A 486 3.19 -33.58 3.37
C PHE A 486 2.24 -34.80 3.38
N ASN A 487 2.69 -35.95 2.85
CA ASN A 487 1.92 -37.20 2.79
C ASN A 487 2.53 -38.32 3.65
N ALA A 488 3.53 -38.07 4.48
CA ALA A 488 4.30 -39.07 5.21
C ALA A 488 3.56 -39.73 6.39
N GLN A 489 2.27 -40.02 6.24
CA GLN A 489 1.44 -40.72 7.21
C GLN A 489 0.75 -41.94 6.57
N ARG A 490 0.33 -42.90 7.40
CA ARG A 490 -0.10 -44.24 6.98
C ARG A 490 -1.21 -44.25 5.93
N ILE A 491 -2.14 -43.32 5.97
CA ILE A 491 -3.29 -43.24 5.05
C ILE A 491 -2.84 -42.91 3.63
N SER A 492 -2.00 -41.90 3.42
CA SER A 492 -1.51 -41.51 2.09
C SER A 492 -0.46 -42.52 1.59
N MET A 493 0.41 -43.01 2.49
CA MET A 493 1.43 -43.99 2.12
C MET A 493 0.85 -45.36 1.74
N ALA A 494 -0.36 -45.68 2.17
CA ALA A 494 -1.05 -46.91 1.79
C ALA A 494 -1.43 -46.96 0.30
N ASP A 495 -1.64 -45.81 -0.35
CA ASP A 495 -1.85 -45.74 -1.81
C ASP A 495 -0.63 -46.29 -2.57
N TYR A 496 0.54 -46.28 -1.93
CA TYR A 496 1.81 -46.82 -2.43
C TYR A 496 2.26 -48.13 -1.73
N ARG A 497 1.51 -48.64 -0.75
CA ARG A 497 1.89 -49.78 0.12
C ARG A 497 3.18 -49.56 0.93
N LEU A 498 3.37 -48.34 1.42
CA LEU A 498 4.56 -47.89 2.15
C LEU A 498 4.27 -47.51 3.61
N GLU A 499 3.15 -47.96 4.18
CA GLU A 499 2.69 -47.62 5.54
C GLU A 499 3.76 -47.92 6.59
N HIS A 500 4.51 -49.00 6.41
CA HIS A 500 5.59 -49.43 7.30
C HIS A 500 6.83 -48.51 7.30
N LEU A 501 6.93 -47.57 6.35
CA LEU A 501 8.05 -46.63 6.23
C LEU A 501 7.72 -45.23 6.74
N CYS A 502 6.48 -44.92 7.12
CA CYS A 502 6.05 -43.56 7.51
C CYS A 502 6.97 -42.93 8.54
N ARG A 503 7.19 -43.60 9.67
CA ARG A 503 8.08 -43.10 10.73
C ARG A 503 9.50 -42.83 10.25
N GLU A 504 10.06 -43.73 9.45
CA GLU A 504 11.43 -43.59 8.94
C GLU A 504 11.56 -42.42 7.96
N ILE A 505 10.58 -42.25 7.07
CA ILE A 505 10.52 -41.13 6.12
C ILE A 505 10.49 -39.79 6.87
N ASN A 506 9.64 -39.65 7.89
CA ASN A 506 9.56 -38.40 8.67
C ASN A 506 10.86 -38.08 9.41
N LEU A 507 11.48 -39.08 10.05
CA LEU A 507 12.75 -38.90 10.76
C LEU A 507 13.87 -38.48 9.80
N GLU A 508 13.95 -39.11 8.63
CA GLU A 508 14.96 -38.77 7.63
C GLU A 508 14.71 -37.39 7.02
N ALA A 509 13.45 -37.02 6.74
CA ALA A 509 13.09 -35.69 6.28
C ALA A 509 13.51 -34.61 7.31
N CYS A 510 13.26 -34.84 8.60
CA CYS A 510 13.70 -33.95 9.67
C CYS A 510 15.23 -33.86 9.71
N ARG A 511 15.94 -35.00 9.61
CA ARG A 511 17.41 -35.03 9.61
C ARG A 511 18.00 -34.20 8.48
N ILE A 512 17.44 -34.30 7.27
CA ILE A 512 17.88 -33.54 6.10
C ILE A 512 17.61 -32.04 6.32
N ALA A 513 16.38 -31.66 6.66
CA ALA A 513 16.01 -30.26 6.87
C ALA A 513 16.84 -29.61 8.00
N ARG A 514 16.98 -30.30 9.15
CA ARG A 514 17.81 -29.83 10.28
C ARG A 514 19.27 -29.63 9.88
N LYS A 515 19.86 -30.60 9.19
CA LYS A 515 21.26 -30.51 8.73
C LYS A 515 21.51 -29.20 7.98
N VAL A 516 20.65 -28.83 7.04
CA VAL A 516 20.84 -27.62 6.23
C VAL A 516 20.46 -26.35 7.01
N ALA A 517 19.37 -26.37 7.79
CA ALA A 517 18.99 -25.23 8.63
C ALA A 517 20.07 -24.89 9.68
N ASP A 518 20.66 -25.90 10.33
CA ASP A 518 21.76 -25.76 11.28
C ASP A 518 23.02 -25.22 10.60
N GLU A 519 23.34 -25.71 9.40
CA GLU A 519 24.47 -25.22 8.60
C GLU A 519 24.34 -23.72 8.29
N PHE A 520 23.16 -23.27 7.85
CA PHE A 520 22.92 -21.85 7.54
C PHE A 520 22.86 -20.99 8.81
N THR A 521 22.25 -21.49 9.87
CA THR A 521 22.23 -20.81 11.18
C THR A 521 23.64 -20.59 11.71
N ALA A 522 24.51 -21.60 11.63
CA ALA A 522 25.91 -21.46 12.01
C ALA A 522 26.66 -20.43 11.14
N LYS A 523 26.34 -20.33 9.85
CA LYS A 523 26.92 -19.32 8.93
C LYS A 523 26.50 -17.89 9.25
N THR A 524 25.25 -17.67 9.67
CA THR A 524 24.76 -16.34 10.06
C THR A 524 23.87 -16.43 11.32
N PRO A 525 24.49 -16.46 12.53
CA PRO A 525 23.79 -16.69 13.80
C PRO A 525 22.71 -15.66 14.13
N GLN A 526 22.82 -14.44 13.60
CA GLN A 526 21.84 -13.36 13.75
C GLN A 526 20.51 -13.62 13.00
N LYS A 527 20.50 -14.60 12.08
CA LYS A 527 19.32 -15.03 11.32
C LYS A 527 19.14 -16.54 11.55
N PRO A 528 18.61 -17.00 12.69
CA PRO A 528 18.36 -18.43 12.90
C PRO A 528 17.37 -18.96 11.85
N ARG A 529 17.58 -20.21 11.40
CA ARG A 529 16.71 -20.92 10.46
C ARG A 529 15.92 -21.97 11.22
N PHE A 530 14.66 -22.11 10.87
CA PHE A 530 13.73 -22.98 11.55
C PHE A 530 13.18 -24.04 10.60
N VAL A 531 12.83 -25.20 11.16
CA VAL A 531 12.25 -26.33 10.43
C VAL A 531 10.83 -26.55 10.92
N ALA A 532 9.86 -26.43 10.01
CA ALA A 532 8.47 -26.73 10.24
C ALA A 532 8.14 -28.15 9.77
N GLY A 533 7.62 -28.98 10.67
CA GLY A 533 7.17 -30.33 10.36
C GLY A 533 5.84 -30.31 9.61
N SER A 534 5.88 -30.44 8.28
CA SER A 534 4.68 -30.41 7.41
C SER A 534 3.81 -31.66 7.63
N MET A 535 2.52 -31.42 7.88
CA MET A 535 1.46 -32.42 8.03
C MET A 535 0.29 -32.03 7.11
N GLY A 536 0.23 -32.64 5.92
CA GLY A 536 -0.84 -32.40 4.95
C GLY A 536 -2.14 -33.14 5.27
N PRO A 537 -3.23 -32.89 4.51
CA PRO A 537 -4.59 -33.27 4.90
C PRO A 537 -4.98 -34.74 4.65
N THR A 538 -4.02 -35.58 4.21
CA THR A 538 -4.17 -36.97 3.73
C THR A 538 -4.93 -37.13 2.41
N SER A 539 -4.87 -38.32 1.80
CA SER A 539 -5.65 -38.67 0.60
C SER A 539 -7.15 -38.94 0.86
N LYS A 540 -7.61 -38.90 2.13
CA LYS A 540 -8.99 -39.23 2.54
C LYS A 540 -9.57 -38.15 3.46
N THR A 541 -10.89 -37.96 3.42
CA THR A 541 -11.61 -36.92 4.19
C THR A 541 -12.67 -37.53 5.10
N CYS A 542 -12.84 -36.96 6.30
CA CYS A 542 -13.87 -37.36 7.25
C CYS A 542 -15.23 -36.69 7.00
N SER A 543 -15.26 -35.55 6.33
CA SER A 543 -16.48 -34.79 6.07
C SER A 543 -17.23 -35.24 4.81
N VAL A 544 -16.60 -36.02 3.93
CA VAL A 544 -17.25 -36.62 2.75
C VAL A 544 -17.18 -38.14 2.82
N THR A 545 -18.34 -38.80 2.77
CA THR A 545 -18.40 -40.26 2.66
C THR A 545 -17.88 -40.70 1.30
N SER A 546 -16.69 -41.30 1.28
CA SER A 546 -16.18 -42.05 0.14
C SER A 546 -16.39 -43.54 0.38
N ASP A 547 -17.00 -44.23 -0.58
CA ASP A 547 -17.28 -45.66 -0.53
C ASP A 547 -15.94 -46.43 -0.47
N THR A 548 -15.67 -47.10 0.65
CA THR A 548 -14.37 -47.74 0.95
C THR A 548 -14.42 -49.23 0.64
N THR A 549 -14.28 -49.60 -0.64
CA THR A 549 -13.99 -50.99 -1.02
C THR A 549 -12.53 -51.16 -1.47
N GLN A 550 -11.60 -51.13 -0.50
CA GLN A 550 -10.30 -51.78 -0.64
C GLN A 550 -10.26 -53.02 0.27
N PRO A 551 -9.85 -54.21 -0.23
CA PRO A 551 -9.75 -55.40 0.61
C PRO A 551 -8.76 -55.20 1.77
N GLY A 552 -9.24 -55.32 3.01
CA GLY A 552 -8.41 -55.28 4.22
C GLY A 552 -8.46 -53.99 5.04
N TRP A 553 -9.24 -52.98 4.64
CA TRP A 553 -9.42 -51.75 5.43
C TRP A 553 -10.64 -51.84 6.36
N HIS A 554 -10.50 -51.36 7.60
CA HIS A 554 -11.62 -50.98 8.45
C HIS A 554 -12.33 -49.75 7.86
N ALA A 555 -13.57 -49.46 8.31
CA ALA A 555 -14.25 -48.23 7.94
C ALA A 555 -13.35 -47.02 8.26
N PHE A 556 -13.00 -46.22 7.26
CA PHE A 556 -12.22 -45.00 7.45
C PHE A 556 -13.01 -44.02 8.32
N GLY A 557 -12.37 -43.46 9.35
CA GLY A 557 -13.02 -42.59 10.32
C GLY A 557 -12.02 -41.75 11.11
N TYR A 558 -12.56 -40.98 12.06
CA TYR A 558 -11.79 -40.00 12.84
C TYR A 558 -10.63 -40.64 13.61
N ASP A 559 -10.85 -41.78 14.27
CA ASP A 559 -9.83 -42.48 15.05
C ASP A 559 -8.65 -42.94 14.17
N THR A 560 -8.93 -43.38 12.94
CA THR A 560 -7.89 -43.76 11.97
C THR A 560 -7.02 -42.57 11.56
N LEU A 561 -7.62 -41.39 11.36
CA LEU A 561 -6.89 -40.15 11.10
C LEU A 561 -6.05 -39.74 12.32
N LEU A 562 -6.65 -39.77 13.50
CA LEU A 562 -5.98 -39.41 14.75
C LEU A 562 -4.75 -40.30 14.99
N ASP A 563 -4.87 -41.61 14.80
CA ASP A 563 -3.77 -42.57 14.92
C ASP A 563 -2.65 -42.33 13.90
N ALA A 564 -3.02 -42.04 12.64
CA ALA A 564 -2.05 -41.80 11.58
C ALA A 564 -1.28 -40.49 11.79
N TYR A 565 -1.98 -39.41 12.14
CA TYR A 565 -1.35 -38.14 12.48
C TYR A 565 -0.53 -38.22 13.77
N THR A 566 -0.94 -39.01 14.76
CA THR A 566 -0.19 -39.17 16.02
C THR A 566 1.18 -39.79 15.76
N GLU A 567 1.25 -40.83 14.92
CA GLU A 567 2.54 -41.43 14.53
C GLU A 567 3.43 -40.40 13.81
N GLN A 568 2.86 -39.65 12.88
CA GLN A 568 3.60 -38.62 12.13
C GLN A 568 4.12 -37.53 13.06
N ALA A 569 3.26 -36.95 13.90
CA ALA A 569 3.62 -35.92 14.85
C ALA A 569 4.71 -36.41 15.82
N GLU A 570 4.60 -37.64 16.35
CA GLU A 570 5.64 -38.22 17.20
C GLU A 570 6.99 -38.33 16.46
N ALA A 571 6.98 -38.73 15.18
CA ALA A 571 8.20 -38.83 14.39
C ALA A 571 8.83 -37.46 14.10
N LEU A 572 8.02 -36.45 13.77
CA LEU A 572 8.49 -35.07 13.54
C LEU A 572 9.08 -34.46 14.83
N ILE A 573 8.41 -34.65 15.98
CA ILE A 573 8.90 -34.19 17.29
C ILE A 573 10.23 -34.89 17.64
N ASP A 574 10.31 -36.20 17.45
CA ASP A 574 11.55 -36.96 17.68
C ASP A 574 12.67 -36.53 16.72
N GLY A 575 12.32 -36.10 15.50
CA GLY A 575 13.22 -35.56 14.48
C GLY A 575 13.74 -34.16 14.78
N GLY A 576 13.19 -33.47 15.78
CA GLY A 576 13.69 -32.18 16.26
C GLY A 576 13.23 -30.97 15.44
N VAL A 577 12.02 -31.00 14.87
CA VAL A 577 11.41 -29.81 14.24
C VAL A 577 11.19 -28.69 15.26
N ASP A 578 11.16 -27.44 14.79
CA ASP A 578 10.93 -26.26 15.61
C ASP A 578 9.44 -25.89 15.72
N ALA A 579 8.61 -26.36 14.78
CA ALA A 579 7.16 -26.18 14.76
C ALA A 579 6.48 -27.39 14.10
N LEU A 580 5.19 -27.61 14.40
CA LEU A 580 4.33 -28.52 13.63
C LEU A 580 3.40 -27.69 12.75
N LEU A 581 3.44 -27.93 11.43
CA LEU A 581 2.68 -27.20 10.44
C LEU A 581 1.57 -28.09 9.87
N ILE A 582 0.33 -27.79 10.24
CA ILE A 582 -0.87 -28.43 9.68
C ILE A 582 -1.33 -27.53 8.54
N GLU A 583 -1.05 -27.94 7.32
CA GLU A 583 -1.21 -27.10 6.13
C GLU A 583 -2.16 -27.70 5.08
N THR A 584 -2.59 -26.85 4.16
CA THR A 584 -3.57 -27.19 3.12
C THR A 584 -4.85 -27.78 3.73
N ILE A 585 -5.32 -27.16 4.82
CA ILE A 585 -6.54 -27.59 5.52
C ILE A 585 -7.75 -27.34 4.60
N PHE A 586 -8.22 -28.40 3.95
CA PHE A 586 -9.45 -28.39 3.13
C PHE A 586 -10.66 -29.03 3.85
N ASP A 587 -10.41 -29.78 4.93
CA ASP A 587 -11.44 -30.39 5.78
C ASP A 587 -11.10 -30.13 7.25
N THR A 588 -11.95 -29.36 7.93
CA THR A 588 -11.74 -28.98 9.33
C THR A 588 -11.78 -30.17 10.29
N LYS A 589 -12.47 -31.28 9.95
CA LYS A 589 -12.44 -32.50 10.78
C LYS A 589 -11.10 -33.20 10.72
N ASN A 590 -10.47 -33.24 9.54
CA ASN A 590 -9.12 -33.76 9.39
C ASN A 590 -8.12 -32.91 10.18
N ALA A 591 -8.24 -31.58 10.09
CA ALA A 591 -7.39 -30.66 10.86
C ALA A 591 -7.61 -30.81 12.36
N GLN A 592 -8.85 -31.02 12.83
CA GLN A 592 -9.12 -31.27 14.24
C GLN A 592 -8.39 -32.52 14.74
N ALA A 593 -8.42 -33.63 13.97
CA ALA A 593 -7.67 -34.84 14.30
C ALA A 593 -6.15 -34.60 14.31
N ALA A 594 -5.63 -33.82 13.35
CA ALA A 594 -4.21 -33.45 13.31
C ALA A 594 -3.78 -32.60 14.51
N ILE A 595 -4.58 -31.62 14.91
CA ILE A 595 -4.33 -30.76 16.09
C ILE A 595 -4.35 -31.62 17.37
N GLU A 596 -5.33 -32.51 17.51
CA GLU A 596 -5.43 -33.40 18.66
C GLU A 596 -4.25 -34.38 18.73
N ALA A 597 -3.86 -34.95 17.59
CA ALA A 597 -2.67 -35.80 17.46
C ALA A 597 -1.40 -35.05 17.85
N ALA A 598 -1.19 -33.84 17.32
CA ALA A 598 -0.03 -33.01 17.61
C ALA A 598 0.07 -32.68 19.11
N ARG A 599 -1.03 -32.21 19.71
CA ARG A 599 -1.11 -31.91 21.15
C ARG A 599 -0.86 -33.16 22.00
N THR A 600 -1.40 -34.31 21.60
CA THR A 600 -1.20 -35.59 22.30
C THR A 600 0.24 -36.04 22.23
N ALA A 601 0.87 -35.97 21.05
CA ALA A 601 2.27 -36.32 20.85
C ALA A 601 3.19 -35.39 21.65
N LEU A 602 2.94 -34.07 21.65
CA LEU A 602 3.69 -33.09 22.44
C LEU A 602 3.61 -33.38 23.95
N ARG A 603 2.40 -33.65 24.47
CA ARG A 603 2.21 -34.05 25.88
C ARG A 603 2.96 -35.33 26.22
N LYS A 604 2.81 -36.38 25.38
CA LYS A 604 3.47 -37.67 25.58
C LYS A 604 4.99 -37.56 25.59
N LYS A 605 5.55 -36.66 24.76
CA LYS A 605 6.99 -36.43 24.64
C LYS A 605 7.53 -35.38 25.61
N GLY A 606 6.67 -34.69 26.36
CA GLY A 606 7.06 -33.61 27.27
C GLY A 606 7.72 -32.42 26.53
N LYS A 607 7.29 -32.13 25.30
CA LYS A 607 7.83 -31.05 24.46
C LYS A 607 6.81 -29.93 24.31
N ARG A 608 7.30 -28.70 24.15
CA ARG A 608 6.49 -27.51 23.83
C ARG A 608 6.94 -26.96 22.48
N LEU A 609 6.22 -27.27 21.43
CA LEU A 609 6.43 -26.70 20.09
C LEU A 609 5.17 -25.94 19.66
N PRO A 610 5.32 -24.83 18.90
CA PRO A 610 4.21 -24.12 18.30
C PRO A 610 3.50 -24.94 17.22
N LEU A 611 2.18 -24.76 17.14
CA LEU A 611 1.37 -25.19 16.01
C LEU A 611 1.22 -24.03 15.01
N MET A 612 1.35 -24.35 13.73
CA MET A 612 1.04 -23.45 12.62
C MET A 612 -0.13 -24.05 11.85
N LEU A 613 -1.18 -23.28 11.60
CA LEU A 613 -2.39 -23.72 10.89
C LEU A 613 -2.53 -22.95 9.57
N SER A 614 -2.63 -23.67 8.46
CA SER A 614 -2.79 -23.03 7.15
C SER A 614 -3.89 -23.67 6.33
N PHE A 615 -4.83 -22.84 5.90
CA PHE A 615 -6.07 -23.25 5.26
C PHE A 615 -6.01 -23.05 3.76
N THR A 616 -6.75 -23.88 3.02
CA THR A 616 -7.06 -23.59 1.62
C THR A 616 -8.50 -23.08 1.51
N ILE A 617 -8.67 -21.91 0.90
CA ILE A 617 -9.97 -21.25 0.75
C ILE A 617 -10.42 -21.23 -0.71
N THR A 618 -11.73 -21.15 -0.89
CA THR A 618 -12.37 -20.96 -2.20
C THR A 618 -13.27 -19.76 -2.28
N THR A 619 -13.54 -19.07 -1.16
CA THR A 619 -14.35 -17.86 -1.11
C THR A 619 -13.64 -16.71 -0.39
N PRO A 620 -13.95 -15.44 -0.74
CA PRO A 620 -13.39 -14.27 -0.04
C PRO A 620 -13.75 -14.20 1.45
N ASP A 621 -14.83 -14.87 1.86
CA ASP A 621 -15.29 -14.94 3.25
C ASP A 621 -14.59 -16.06 4.05
N GLY A 622 -13.51 -16.64 3.50
CA GLY A 622 -12.69 -17.61 4.22
C GLY A 622 -13.32 -18.99 4.39
N HIS A 623 -14.14 -19.42 3.43
CA HIS A 623 -14.67 -20.79 3.41
C HIS A 623 -13.84 -21.68 2.49
N ASN A 624 -13.63 -22.93 2.91
CA ASN A 624 -12.98 -23.96 2.09
C ASN A 624 -13.95 -24.60 1.09
N MET A 625 -13.46 -25.57 0.29
CA MET A 625 -14.26 -26.29 -0.72
C MET A 625 -15.48 -27.04 -0.14
N LEU A 626 -15.47 -27.35 1.16
CA LEU A 626 -16.56 -28.02 1.85
C LEU A 626 -17.55 -27.02 2.49
N GLY A 627 -17.37 -25.72 2.27
CA GLY A 627 -18.19 -24.67 2.86
C GLY A 627 -17.95 -24.49 4.36
N GLN A 628 -16.80 -24.89 4.89
CA GLN A 628 -16.46 -24.72 6.30
C GLN A 628 -15.69 -23.41 6.49
N SER A 629 -16.07 -22.62 7.50
CA SER A 629 -15.47 -21.32 7.82
C SER A 629 -14.18 -21.46 8.66
N ILE A 630 -13.13 -20.73 8.27
CA ILE A 630 -11.89 -20.62 9.07
C ILE A 630 -12.17 -20.01 10.44
N GLU A 631 -12.92 -18.89 10.50
CA GLU A 631 -13.18 -18.17 11.76
C GLU A 631 -13.95 -19.05 12.77
N GLU A 632 -14.97 -19.78 12.30
CA GLU A 632 -15.73 -20.71 13.14
C GLU A 632 -14.85 -21.87 13.64
N PHE A 633 -13.99 -22.39 12.76
CA PHE A 633 -13.08 -23.47 13.13
C PHE A 633 -12.04 -23.00 14.15
N LEU A 634 -11.42 -21.83 13.96
CA LEU A 634 -10.47 -21.26 14.90
C LEU A 634 -11.10 -21.03 16.29
N ALA A 635 -12.34 -20.55 16.33
CA ALA A 635 -13.08 -20.40 17.58
C ALA A 635 -13.27 -21.76 18.30
N SER A 636 -13.34 -22.87 17.55
CA SER A 636 -13.49 -24.22 18.11
C SER A 636 -12.20 -24.87 18.62
N VAL A 637 -11.04 -24.53 18.03
CA VAL A 637 -9.74 -25.19 18.35
C VAL A 637 -8.72 -24.30 19.05
N GLY A 638 -9.01 -23.00 19.19
CA GLY A 638 -8.10 -21.98 19.69
C GLY A 638 -7.36 -22.35 20.98
N GLY A 639 -6.11 -21.89 21.10
CA GLY A 639 -5.24 -22.20 22.22
C GLY A 639 -3.91 -21.44 22.13
N SER A 640 -3.27 -21.22 23.28
CA SER A 640 -2.00 -20.50 23.39
C SER A 640 -0.82 -21.24 22.73
N ASP A 641 -1.01 -22.50 22.34
CA ASP A 641 -0.05 -23.33 21.60
C ASP A 641 -0.02 -23.05 20.09
N ILE A 642 -1.04 -22.37 19.57
CA ILE A 642 -1.10 -21.93 18.16
C ILE A 642 -0.28 -20.65 18.02
N MET A 643 0.71 -20.68 17.12
CA MET A 643 1.58 -19.55 16.84
C MET A 643 1.09 -18.75 15.63
N SER A 644 0.73 -19.42 14.55
CA SER A 644 0.29 -18.77 13.31
C SER A 644 -0.94 -19.42 12.70
N VAL A 645 -1.73 -18.59 12.03
CA VAL A 645 -2.91 -18.96 11.28
C VAL A 645 -2.87 -18.26 9.93
N GLY A 646 -3.23 -18.95 8.86
CA GLY A 646 -3.25 -18.29 7.56
C GLY A 646 -3.74 -19.13 6.41
N VAL A 647 -3.34 -18.75 5.20
CA VAL A 647 -3.80 -19.38 3.96
C VAL A 647 -2.63 -19.83 3.10
N ASN A 648 -2.75 -21.02 2.53
CA ASN A 648 -1.83 -21.52 1.52
C ASN A 648 -2.57 -22.18 0.36
N CYS A 649 -1.81 -22.49 -0.70
CA CYS A 649 -2.32 -23.16 -1.90
C CYS A 649 -3.48 -22.42 -2.60
N CYS A 650 -3.65 -21.13 -2.31
CA CYS A 650 -4.60 -20.25 -3.00
C CYS A 650 -3.97 -19.73 -4.30
N SER A 651 -4.74 -19.73 -5.38
CA SER A 651 -4.28 -19.25 -6.68
C SER A 651 -4.44 -17.75 -6.91
N ASP A 652 -5.21 -17.07 -6.04
CA ASP A 652 -5.52 -15.64 -6.14
C ASP A 652 -5.34 -15.00 -4.76
N VAL A 653 -4.28 -14.20 -4.61
CA VAL A 653 -3.97 -13.50 -3.36
C VAL A 653 -5.14 -12.60 -2.91
N ASN A 654 -5.89 -12.02 -3.86
CA ASN A 654 -7.01 -11.14 -3.56
C ASN A 654 -8.16 -11.88 -2.87
N LEU A 655 -8.31 -13.17 -3.14
CA LEU A 655 -9.31 -14.01 -2.48
C LEU A 655 -9.06 -14.08 -0.96
N ALA A 656 -7.80 -14.13 -0.54
CA ALA A 656 -7.42 -14.21 0.86
C ALA A 656 -7.27 -12.84 1.53
N ALA A 657 -6.89 -11.80 0.78
CA ALA A 657 -6.51 -10.49 1.31
C ALA A 657 -7.51 -9.90 2.32
N GLY A 658 -8.77 -9.73 1.93
CA GLY A 658 -9.78 -9.11 2.78
C GLY A 658 -10.06 -9.90 4.07
N MET A 659 -10.01 -11.23 4.00
CA MET A 659 -10.20 -12.10 5.16
C MET A 659 -8.97 -12.11 6.07
N LEU A 660 -7.76 -12.12 5.54
CA LEU A 660 -6.53 -12.05 6.33
C LEU A 660 -6.42 -10.72 7.09
N VAL A 661 -6.86 -9.61 6.50
CA VAL A 661 -6.98 -8.31 7.20
C VAL A 661 -7.94 -8.40 8.39
N ARG A 662 -9.09 -9.10 8.23
CA ARG A 662 -10.03 -9.31 9.34
C ARG A 662 -9.48 -10.25 10.41
N LEU A 663 -8.83 -11.34 10.02
CA LEU A 663 -8.19 -12.28 10.94
C LEU A 663 -7.06 -11.64 11.75
N GLY A 664 -6.24 -10.79 11.11
CA GLY A 664 -5.20 -10.03 11.81
C GLY A 664 -5.78 -9.17 12.93
N LYS A 665 -6.90 -8.47 12.66
CA LYS A 665 -7.56 -7.63 13.68
C LYS A 665 -8.23 -8.39 14.81
N THR A 666 -8.65 -9.65 14.58
CA THR A 666 -9.54 -10.37 15.50
C THR A 666 -8.87 -11.54 16.22
N THR A 667 -7.68 -11.96 15.78
CA THR A 667 -6.98 -13.12 16.36
C THR A 667 -5.65 -12.72 17.01
N PRO A 668 -5.23 -13.40 18.08
CA PRO A 668 -3.94 -13.16 18.72
C PRO A 668 -2.76 -13.89 18.05
N TYR A 669 -3.02 -14.57 16.92
CA TYR A 669 -2.05 -15.42 16.23
C TYR A 669 -1.33 -14.64 15.13
N MET A 670 -0.11 -15.06 14.79
CA MET A 670 0.61 -14.53 13.64
C MET A 670 -0.11 -14.89 12.33
N ILE A 671 -0.16 -13.99 11.37
CA ILE A 671 -0.85 -14.19 10.10
C ILE A 671 0.11 -14.68 9.03
N SER A 672 -0.21 -15.81 8.38
CA SER A 672 0.63 -16.37 7.31
C SER A 672 -0.05 -16.39 5.94
N LEU A 673 0.69 -16.11 4.86
CA LEU A 673 0.21 -16.31 3.50
C LEU A 673 1.32 -16.83 2.57
N TYR A 674 1.07 -17.97 1.94
CA TYR A 674 1.98 -18.55 0.95
C TYR A 674 1.18 -19.15 -0.23
N PRO A 675 0.85 -18.33 -1.24
CA PRO A 675 -0.03 -18.70 -2.35
C PRO A 675 0.71 -19.49 -3.45
N ASN A 676 -0.05 -20.03 -4.41
CA ASN A 676 0.53 -20.63 -5.63
C ASN A 676 1.13 -19.54 -6.54
N ALA A 677 2.03 -19.93 -7.45
CA ALA A 677 2.49 -19.07 -8.55
C ALA A 677 1.42 -18.97 -9.67
N GLY A 678 0.21 -18.55 -9.31
CA GLY A 678 -0.96 -18.53 -10.18
C GLY A 678 -1.61 -19.91 -10.36
N MET A 679 -2.50 -20.01 -11.34
CA MET A 679 -3.14 -21.29 -11.70
C MET A 679 -2.23 -22.12 -12.62
N PRO A 680 -2.14 -23.44 -12.41
CA PRO A 680 -1.45 -24.31 -13.35
C PRO A 680 -2.22 -24.40 -14.67
N ASP A 681 -1.51 -24.41 -15.78
CA ASP A 681 -2.07 -24.71 -17.09
C ASP A 681 -2.34 -26.22 -17.28
N ALA A 682 -2.91 -26.61 -18.42
CA ALA A 682 -3.23 -28.01 -18.72
C ALA A 682 -2.01 -28.95 -18.76
N SER A 683 -0.80 -28.41 -18.79
CA SER A 683 0.47 -29.14 -18.73
C SER A 683 1.16 -29.05 -17.36
N GLY A 684 0.51 -28.44 -16.37
CA GLY A 684 1.03 -28.28 -15.01
C GLY A 684 2.04 -27.14 -14.85
N HIS A 685 2.18 -26.23 -15.83
CA HIS A 685 3.04 -25.06 -15.69
C HIS A 685 2.31 -23.92 -14.98
N TYR A 686 3.01 -23.26 -14.06
CA TYR A 686 2.53 -22.10 -13.32
C TYR A 686 2.98 -20.81 -14.02
N SER A 687 2.07 -19.84 -14.13
CA SER A 687 2.25 -18.65 -14.96
C SER A 687 2.87 -17.46 -14.23
N HIS A 688 2.77 -17.37 -12.90
CA HIS A 688 3.28 -16.19 -12.18
C HIS A 688 4.81 -16.29 -12.08
N THR A 689 5.48 -15.21 -12.44
CA THR A 689 6.92 -15.04 -12.25
C THR A 689 7.21 -14.59 -10.81
N PRO A 690 8.48 -14.62 -10.35
CA PRO A 690 8.88 -14.04 -9.07
C PRO A 690 8.39 -12.60 -8.85
N ASP A 691 8.50 -11.76 -9.89
CA ASP A 691 8.05 -10.36 -9.82
C ASP A 691 6.52 -10.24 -9.74
N MET A 692 5.78 -11.08 -10.47
CA MET A 692 4.31 -11.08 -10.41
C MET A 692 3.82 -11.49 -9.03
N LEU A 693 4.36 -12.58 -8.48
CA LEU A 693 3.97 -13.08 -7.16
C LEU A 693 4.33 -12.08 -6.05
N GLN A 694 5.52 -11.48 -6.11
CA GLN A 694 5.92 -10.45 -5.15
C GLN A 694 5.02 -9.22 -5.25
N ARG A 695 4.65 -8.78 -6.46
CA ARG A 695 3.73 -7.65 -6.66
C ARG A 695 2.33 -7.93 -6.12
N GLU A 696 1.82 -9.15 -6.25
CA GLU A 696 0.53 -9.56 -5.69
C GLU A 696 0.55 -9.57 -4.16
N LEU A 697 1.66 -10.01 -3.56
CA LEU A 697 1.83 -10.04 -2.10
C LEU A 697 2.24 -8.69 -1.50
N TRP A 698 2.76 -7.76 -2.32
CA TRP A 698 3.30 -6.49 -1.86
C TRP A 698 2.33 -5.67 -1.02
N PRO A 699 1.05 -5.47 -1.40
CA PRO A 699 0.12 -4.70 -0.57
C PRO A 699 -0.06 -5.29 0.83
N LEU A 700 -0.08 -6.62 0.96
CA LEU A 700 -0.25 -7.28 2.26
C LEU A 700 1.04 -7.25 3.11
N ILE A 701 2.21 -7.25 2.45
CA ILE A 701 3.51 -7.06 3.09
C ILE A 701 3.68 -5.61 3.56
N GLU A 702 3.42 -4.65 2.66
CA GLU A 702 3.53 -3.20 2.88
C GLU A 702 2.55 -2.70 3.94
N TRP A 703 1.34 -3.27 3.99
CA TRP A 703 0.34 -2.93 5.01
C TRP A 703 0.49 -3.74 6.30
N HIS A 704 1.58 -4.52 6.45
CA HIS A 704 1.87 -5.31 7.64
C HIS A 704 0.73 -6.24 8.06
N VAL A 705 0.01 -6.80 7.07
CA VAL A 705 -1.05 -7.78 7.30
C VAL A 705 -0.46 -9.16 7.60
N LEU A 706 0.74 -9.45 7.08
CA LEU A 706 1.40 -10.74 7.17
C LEU A 706 2.59 -10.70 8.12
N ASP A 707 2.70 -11.72 8.97
CA ASP A 707 3.87 -12.00 9.80
C ASP A 707 4.77 -13.08 9.19
N ILE A 708 4.19 -13.96 8.36
CA ILE A 708 4.90 -15.02 7.64
C ILE A 708 4.44 -15.01 6.18
N VAL A 709 5.40 -14.93 5.24
CA VAL A 709 5.12 -14.95 3.80
C VAL A 709 5.95 -16.03 3.11
N GLY A 710 5.42 -16.65 2.06
CA GLY A 710 6.17 -17.66 1.31
C GLY A 710 5.48 -18.06 0.01
N GLY A 711 5.69 -19.30 -0.43
CA GLY A 711 5.09 -19.83 -1.64
C GLY A 711 4.58 -21.26 -1.52
N CYS A 712 3.53 -21.58 -2.27
CA CYS A 712 3.02 -22.94 -2.42
C CYS A 712 3.28 -23.44 -3.85
N CYS A 713 2.31 -24.09 -4.51
CA CYS A 713 2.54 -24.78 -5.77
C CYS A 713 3.03 -23.83 -6.89
N GLY A 714 4.02 -24.26 -7.66
CA GLY A 714 4.61 -23.45 -8.73
C GLY A 714 5.72 -22.50 -8.30
N THR A 715 5.84 -22.22 -7.00
CA THR A 715 6.87 -21.31 -6.49
C THR A 715 8.24 -22.00 -6.44
N THR A 716 9.29 -21.23 -6.72
CA THR A 716 10.68 -21.70 -6.80
C THR A 716 11.58 -20.89 -5.88
N ASN A 717 12.84 -21.28 -5.73
CA ASN A 717 13.80 -20.50 -4.95
C ASN A 717 13.95 -19.06 -5.47
N ALA A 718 13.71 -18.79 -6.77
CA ALA A 718 13.70 -17.44 -7.32
C ALA A 718 12.53 -16.59 -6.80
N HIS A 719 11.35 -17.21 -6.63
CA HIS A 719 10.18 -16.54 -6.02
C HIS A 719 10.48 -16.18 -4.57
N ILE A 720 10.98 -17.16 -3.80
CA ILE A 720 11.37 -16.95 -2.40
C ILE A 720 12.47 -15.89 -2.27
N GLY A 721 13.42 -15.85 -3.19
CA GLY A 721 14.45 -14.79 -3.23
C GLY A 721 13.87 -13.40 -3.44
N LYS A 722 12.86 -13.26 -4.31
CA LYS A 722 12.18 -11.99 -4.53
C LYS A 722 11.36 -11.57 -3.30
N LEU A 723 10.67 -12.50 -2.65
CA LEU A 723 9.93 -12.25 -1.41
C LEU A 723 10.86 -11.90 -0.25
N ALA A 724 11.97 -12.63 -0.09
CA ALA A 724 13.00 -12.31 0.88
C ALA A 724 13.58 -10.91 0.66
N GLY A 725 13.82 -10.52 -0.60
CA GLY A 725 14.22 -9.16 -0.94
C GLY A 725 13.15 -8.10 -0.65
N ALA A 726 11.86 -8.44 -0.72
CA ALA A 726 10.75 -7.53 -0.44
C ALA A 726 10.52 -7.32 1.06
N VAL A 727 10.81 -8.32 1.89
CA VAL A 727 10.72 -8.21 3.36
C VAL A 727 12.03 -7.76 4.02
N VAL A 728 13.14 -7.77 3.26
CA VAL A 728 14.40 -7.13 3.66
C VAL A 728 14.31 -5.65 3.33
N THR A 729 14.29 -4.86 4.38
CA THR A 729 14.26 -3.41 4.30
C THR A 729 15.58 -2.82 3.79
N ALA A 730 15.54 -1.59 3.27
CA ALA A 730 16.76 -0.81 3.01
C ALA A 730 17.59 -0.70 4.31
N GLY A 731 18.90 -0.93 4.24
CA GLY A 731 19.75 -1.22 5.41
C GLY A 731 19.52 -0.30 6.62
N GLY A 732 19.07 -0.88 7.73
CA GLY A 732 18.84 -0.20 9.02
C GLY A 732 17.39 -0.20 9.53
N LEU A 733 16.43 -0.61 8.71
CA LEU A 733 15.01 -0.72 9.06
C LEU A 733 14.69 -2.17 9.47
N ALA A 734 13.69 -2.42 10.31
CA ALA A 734 13.13 -3.76 10.51
C ALA A 734 11.61 -3.64 10.42
N LEU A 735 10.96 -4.39 9.52
CA LEU A 735 9.50 -4.36 9.40
C LEU A 735 8.90 -4.85 10.71
N SER A 736 8.25 -4.00 11.50
CA SER A 736 7.55 -4.50 12.68
C SER A 736 6.36 -5.35 12.22
N PRO A 737 6.28 -6.64 12.60
CA PRO A 737 5.14 -7.51 12.32
C PRO A 737 3.91 -7.07 13.12
N HIS A 738 2.74 -7.59 12.76
CA HIS A 738 1.47 -7.29 13.39
C HIS A 738 1.57 -7.52 14.92
N ALA A 739 1.27 -6.49 15.73
CA ALA A 739 1.21 -6.66 17.17
C ALA A 739 -0.02 -7.50 17.53
N ALA A 740 0.19 -8.72 18.04
CA ALA A 740 -0.87 -9.49 18.68
C ALA A 740 -1.48 -8.60 19.80
N GLN A 741 -2.70 -8.11 19.61
CA GLN A 741 -3.39 -7.36 20.66
C GLN A 741 -3.57 -8.27 21.87
N GLN A 742 -3.19 -7.79 23.05
CA GLN A 742 -3.50 -8.48 24.31
C GLN A 742 -5.03 -8.50 24.49
N PRO A 743 -5.62 -9.61 24.96
CA PRO A 743 -7.04 -9.71 25.21
C PRO A 743 -7.38 -9.04 26.55
N ASP A 744 -7.20 -7.73 26.62
CA ASP A 744 -7.64 -6.94 27.76
C ASP A 744 -8.96 -6.28 27.37
N ASN A 745 -10.06 -7.02 27.54
CA ASN A 745 -11.36 -6.49 28.01
C ASN A 745 -12.45 -7.56 28.00
N GLU A 746 -12.72 -8.12 29.18
CA GLU A 746 -14.08 -8.54 29.54
C GLU A 746 -14.99 -7.30 29.47
N GLY A 747 -15.62 -7.04 28.32
CA GLY A 747 -16.46 -5.84 28.20
C GLY A 747 -17.33 -5.66 26.96
N VAL A 748 -17.17 -6.45 25.89
CA VAL A 748 -17.96 -6.24 24.65
C VAL A 748 -18.49 -7.56 24.08
N ALA A 749 -19.06 -8.41 24.93
CA ALA A 749 -19.86 -9.54 24.49
C ALA A 749 -21.35 -9.19 24.65
N LYS A 750 -21.90 -8.45 23.68
CA LYS A 750 -23.32 -8.41 23.23
C LYS A 750 -23.64 -7.08 22.53
N GLY A 751 -23.40 -7.04 21.22
CA GLY A 751 -23.93 -6.00 20.33
C GLY A 751 -23.77 -6.46 18.89
N ASN A 752 -24.88 -6.53 18.14
CA ASN A 752 -24.98 -7.14 16.81
C ASN A 752 -23.90 -6.67 15.82
N LEU A 753 -23.10 -7.63 15.34
CA LEU A 753 -22.12 -7.49 14.25
C LEU A 753 -22.81 -7.66 12.88
N SER A 754 -23.49 -6.63 12.39
CA SER A 754 -24.05 -6.69 11.02
C SER A 754 -24.06 -5.37 10.24
N ALA A 755 -23.28 -4.36 10.62
CA ALA A 755 -23.25 -3.10 9.84
C ALA A 755 -21.96 -2.29 10.07
N LEU A 756 -20.88 -2.66 9.40
CA LEU A 756 -19.77 -1.75 9.08
C LEU A 756 -19.31 -2.04 7.64
N ASN A 757 -19.59 -1.09 6.75
CA ASN A 757 -19.24 -1.13 5.33
C ASN A 757 -17.72 -0.97 5.15
N MET A 758 -17.08 -1.98 4.59
CA MET A 758 -15.67 -1.97 4.16
C MET A 758 -15.60 -1.88 2.62
N PRO A 759 -14.58 -1.22 2.02
CA PRO A 759 -14.42 -1.15 0.56
C PRO A 759 -14.04 -2.50 -0.06
N SER A 760 -14.58 -2.79 -1.25
CA SER A 760 -14.40 -4.05 -2.00
C SER A 760 -13.12 -4.04 -2.86
N PHE A 761 -12.37 -5.15 -2.84
CA PHE A 761 -11.20 -5.38 -3.70
C PHE A 761 -11.65 -5.93 -5.07
N SER A 762 -11.18 -5.33 -6.18
CA SER A 762 -11.29 -5.95 -7.52
C SER A 762 -10.07 -5.65 -8.39
N VAL A 763 -9.45 -6.70 -8.94
CA VAL A 763 -8.43 -6.62 -10.01
C VAL A 763 -8.76 -7.67 -11.08
N GLN A 764 -8.95 -7.22 -12.32
CA GLN A 764 -9.35 -8.07 -13.46
C GLN A 764 -8.18 -8.84 -14.08
N LYS A 765 -8.43 -10.13 -14.38
CA LYS A 765 -7.64 -11.09 -15.16
C LYS A 765 -7.26 -10.57 -16.57
N ALA A 766 -5.99 -10.69 -16.94
CA ALA A 766 -5.55 -10.59 -18.35
C ALA A 766 -4.89 -11.89 -18.82
N VAL A 767 -5.23 -12.27 -20.05
CA VAL A 767 -5.00 -13.55 -20.73
C VAL A 767 -3.60 -13.63 -21.33
N SER A 768 -2.96 -14.81 -21.20
CA SER A 768 -1.63 -15.14 -21.70
C SER A 768 -1.60 -15.48 -23.20
N ASP A 769 -0.46 -15.15 -23.84
CA ASP A 769 0.23 -15.80 -24.98
C ASP A 769 0.82 -14.72 -25.92
N LYS A 770 2.11 -14.58 -26.23
CA LYS A 770 3.32 -15.42 -26.24
C LYS A 770 4.56 -14.49 -26.23
N ALA A 771 5.63 -14.86 -25.52
CA ALA A 771 7.04 -14.75 -25.99
C ALA A 771 8.06 -15.12 -24.87
N LYS A 772 8.67 -16.30 -25.04
CA LYS A 772 10.03 -16.67 -24.59
C LYS A 772 11.01 -16.18 -25.68
N ASP A 773 12.25 -15.73 -25.50
CA ASP A 773 13.22 -15.63 -24.40
C ASP A 773 14.23 -14.52 -24.80
N GLY A 774 14.97 -13.96 -23.84
CA GLY A 774 16.31 -13.39 -24.11
C GLY A 774 16.73 -12.17 -23.30
N LEU A 775 17.18 -12.39 -22.06
CA LEU A 775 18.15 -11.53 -21.37
C LEU A 775 19.52 -12.23 -21.41
N SER A 776 20.57 -11.52 -21.80
CA SER A 776 21.95 -11.91 -21.50
C SER A 776 22.79 -10.69 -21.11
N GLU A 777 23.38 -10.76 -19.92
CA GLU A 777 24.44 -9.88 -19.46
C GLU A 777 25.83 -10.34 -19.92
N ASN A 778 26.75 -9.38 -19.94
CA ASN A 778 28.18 -9.52 -20.17
C ASN A 778 28.89 -10.26 -19.02
N HIS A 779 29.81 -11.18 -19.33
CA HIS A 779 31.26 -10.96 -19.20
C HIS A 779 32.06 -12.20 -19.58
N GLY A 780 33.21 -11.97 -20.22
CA GLY A 780 33.91 -12.96 -21.03
C GLY A 780 34.94 -13.81 -20.32
N HIS A 781 35.26 -14.95 -20.94
CA HIS A 781 36.60 -15.54 -20.95
C HIS A 781 36.79 -16.36 -22.24
N LYS A 782 37.93 -16.14 -22.90
CA LYS A 782 38.34 -16.78 -24.16
C LYS A 782 38.77 -18.23 -23.91
N HIS A 783 38.18 -19.19 -24.62
CA HIS A 783 38.89 -20.38 -25.09
C HIS A 783 38.25 -20.88 -26.39
N ALA A 784 39.09 -21.08 -27.40
CA ALA A 784 38.72 -21.50 -28.75
C ALA A 784 38.62 -23.04 -28.83
N ALA A 785 37.54 -23.54 -29.43
CA ALA A 785 37.43 -24.88 -29.99
C ALA A 785 36.46 -24.84 -31.20
N GLU A 786 36.85 -25.46 -32.30
CA GLU A 786 36.20 -25.44 -33.62
C GLU A 786 34.80 -26.12 -33.66
N PRO A 787 33.94 -25.83 -34.66
CA PRO A 787 32.51 -26.06 -34.58
C PRO A 787 32.06 -27.45 -35.10
N CYS A 788 31.05 -28.00 -34.42
CA CYS A 788 30.28 -29.18 -34.84
C CYS A 788 29.17 -28.79 -35.84
N GLU A 789 29.07 -29.53 -36.96
CA GLU A 789 28.19 -29.28 -38.11
C GLU A 789 26.67 -29.49 -37.88
N CYS A 790 26.20 -29.70 -36.65
CA CYS A 790 24.76 -29.89 -36.36
C CYS A 790 24.01 -28.63 -35.90
N CYS A 791 24.70 -27.51 -35.68
CA CYS A 791 24.15 -26.30 -35.06
C CYS A 791 23.96 -25.13 -36.04
N ALA A 792 23.21 -25.33 -37.13
CA ALA A 792 22.79 -24.19 -37.96
C ALA A 792 21.57 -23.48 -37.31
N PRO A 793 21.66 -22.19 -36.94
CA PRO A 793 20.53 -21.45 -36.40
C PRO A 793 19.49 -21.16 -37.49
N LYS A 794 18.20 -21.29 -37.15
CA LYS A 794 17.09 -20.82 -38.00
C LYS A 794 17.11 -19.29 -38.05
N ALA A 795 16.96 -18.73 -39.26
CA ALA A 795 17.01 -17.30 -39.53
C ALA A 795 15.96 -16.49 -38.75
N ALA A 796 16.37 -15.33 -38.22
CA ALA A 796 15.49 -14.31 -37.66
C ALA A 796 14.62 -13.68 -38.75
N LYS A 797 13.35 -13.36 -38.43
CA LYS A 797 12.44 -12.61 -39.32
C LYS A 797 12.95 -11.17 -39.44
N GLU A 798 12.99 -10.63 -40.67
CA GLU A 798 13.33 -9.22 -40.90
C GLU A 798 12.30 -8.29 -40.22
N PRO A 799 12.74 -7.16 -39.63
CA PRO A 799 11.85 -6.17 -39.03
C PRO A 799 10.95 -5.54 -40.11
N SER A 800 9.67 -5.33 -39.79
CA SER A 800 8.71 -4.75 -40.72
C SER A 800 8.85 -3.22 -40.75
N ALA A 801 8.50 -2.59 -41.88
CA ALA A 801 8.48 -1.12 -41.98
C ALA A 801 7.54 -0.43 -40.97
N ALA A 802 6.60 -1.18 -40.39
CA ALA A 802 5.62 -0.71 -39.42
C ALA A 802 6.18 -0.66 -37.98
N ASP A 803 7.24 -1.39 -37.65
CA ASP A 803 7.80 -1.42 -36.29
C ASP A 803 8.40 -0.07 -35.87
N GLY A 804 8.85 0.74 -36.85
CA GLY A 804 9.30 2.11 -36.60
C GLY A 804 8.20 3.06 -36.11
N VAL A 805 6.91 2.75 -36.34
CA VAL A 805 5.78 3.53 -35.81
C VAL A 805 5.62 3.28 -34.31
N PHE A 806 5.73 2.03 -33.89
CA PHE A 806 5.66 1.65 -32.48
C PHE A 806 6.78 2.30 -31.69
N ASP A 807 8.03 2.18 -32.14
CA ASP A 807 9.19 2.76 -31.45
C ASP A 807 9.09 4.28 -31.36
N ALA A 808 8.66 4.96 -32.43
CA ALA A 808 8.53 6.41 -32.41
C ALA A 808 7.44 6.92 -31.46
N ILE A 809 6.32 6.19 -31.33
CA ILE A 809 5.25 6.52 -30.36
C ILE A 809 5.70 6.20 -28.94
N LEU A 810 6.34 5.05 -28.73
CA LEU A 810 6.89 4.64 -27.44
C LEU A 810 7.95 5.61 -26.91
N GLU A 811 8.75 6.19 -27.81
CA GLU A 811 9.72 7.24 -27.50
C GLU A 811 9.11 8.66 -27.44
N GLY A 812 7.81 8.80 -27.73
CA GLY A 812 7.13 10.10 -27.70
C GLY A 812 7.57 11.10 -28.78
N LYS A 813 8.09 10.62 -29.92
CA LYS A 813 8.65 11.46 -31.00
C LYS A 813 7.65 11.65 -32.14
N ALA A 814 6.84 12.70 -32.04
CA ALA A 814 5.77 12.98 -33.00
C ALA A 814 6.23 13.05 -34.47
N ASP A 815 7.29 13.80 -34.78
CA ASP A 815 7.80 13.92 -36.15
C ASP A 815 8.26 12.57 -36.72
N LYS A 816 8.94 11.77 -35.88
CA LYS A 816 9.37 10.42 -36.26
C LYS A 816 8.19 9.47 -36.43
N ALA A 817 7.14 9.61 -35.61
CA ALA A 817 5.94 8.80 -35.70
C ALA A 817 5.21 9.09 -37.03
N VAL A 818 5.14 10.35 -37.44
CA VAL A 818 4.60 10.75 -38.75
C VAL A 818 5.45 10.19 -39.90
N GLU A 819 6.78 10.33 -39.83
CA GLU A 819 7.69 9.81 -40.85
C GLU A 819 7.60 8.28 -40.99
N ALA A 820 7.63 7.56 -39.85
CA ALA A 820 7.51 6.11 -39.82
C ALA A 820 6.14 5.65 -40.34
N THR A 821 5.07 6.38 -40.02
CA THR A 821 3.72 6.07 -40.52
C THR A 821 3.65 6.21 -42.03
N ARG A 822 4.26 7.27 -42.59
CA ARG A 822 4.34 7.44 -44.05
C ARG A 822 5.13 6.30 -44.71
N LYS A 823 6.27 5.91 -44.13
CA LYS A 823 7.07 4.77 -44.63
C LYS A 823 6.29 3.44 -44.59
N ALA A 824 5.53 3.20 -43.53
CA ALA A 824 4.70 2.01 -43.40
C ALA A 824 3.60 1.95 -44.46
N LEU A 825 2.98 3.09 -44.78
CA LEU A 825 2.00 3.22 -45.87
C LEU A 825 2.64 3.02 -47.25
N ASP A 826 3.79 3.65 -47.50
CA ASP A 826 4.53 3.51 -48.77
C ASP A 826 4.98 2.05 -49.01
N ALA A 827 5.23 1.31 -47.92
CA ALA A 827 5.51 -0.12 -47.94
C ALA A 827 4.26 -1.01 -48.12
N GLY A 828 3.07 -0.41 -48.24
CA GLY A 828 1.80 -1.11 -48.49
C GLY A 828 1.07 -1.62 -47.24
N THR A 829 1.44 -1.17 -46.04
CA THR A 829 0.73 -1.54 -44.80
C THR A 829 -0.62 -0.84 -44.75
N ALA A 830 -1.70 -1.57 -44.46
CA ALA A 830 -3.02 -0.96 -44.35
C ALA A 830 -3.10 -0.01 -43.14
N PRO A 831 -3.76 1.17 -43.26
CA PRO A 831 -3.92 2.11 -42.15
C PRO A 831 -4.42 1.47 -40.84
N GLN A 832 -5.32 0.49 -40.95
CA GLN A 832 -5.93 -0.19 -39.80
C GLN A 832 -4.95 -1.10 -39.08
N ASP A 833 -4.02 -1.71 -39.81
CA ASP A 833 -2.97 -2.55 -39.24
C ASP A 833 -1.91 -1.70 -38.54
N ILE A 834 -1.65 -0.49 -39.03
CA ILE A 834 -0.77 0.47 -38.33
C ILE A 834 -1.40 0.90 -37.00
N ILE A 835 -2.69 1.24 -36.99
CA ILE A 835 -3.40 1.65 -35.77
C ILE A 835 -3.44 0.50 -34.76
N ASN A 836 -3.96 -0.66 -35.15
CA ASN A 836 -4.16 -1.78 -34.23
C ASN A 836 -2.86 -2.50 -33.86
N GLY A 837 -1.95 -2.67 -34.81
CA GLY A 837 -0.72 -3.43 -34.64
C GLY A 837 0.42 -2.64 -34.00
N GLN A 838 0.47 -1.32 -34.19
CA GLN A 838 1.59 -0.49 -33.77
C GLN A 838 1.16 0.60 -32.78
N MET A 839 0.22 1.48 -33.15
CA MET A 839 -0.13 2.65 -32.32
C MET A 839 -0.78 2.26 -30.99
N ILE A 840 -1.83 1.42 -31.03
CA ILE A 840 -2.52 0.94 -29.81
C ILE A 840 -1.57 0.12 -28.93
N ARG A 841 -0.71 -0.70 -29.54
CA ARG A 841 0.29 -1.50 -28.84
C ARG A 841 1.32 -0.61 -28.12
N ALA A 842 1.80 0.45 -28.78
CA ALA A 842 2.74 1.40 -28.19
C ALA A 842 2.14 2.12 -26.98
N MET A 843 0.89 2.58 -27.08
CA MET A 843 0.19 3.19 -25.93
C MET A 843 -0.06 2.19 -24.80
N GLY A 844 -0.31 0.91 -25.11
CA GLY A 844 -0.40 -0.14 -24.10
C GLY A 844 0.91 -0.36 -23.34
N GLU A 845 2.04 -0.37 -24.04
CA GLU A 845 3.38 -0.48 -23.44
C GLU A 845 3.75 0.75 -22.59
N VAL A 846 3.44 1.97 -23.06
CA VAL A 846 3.67 3.21 -22.28
C VAL A 846 2.84 3.19 -20.99
N GLY A 847 1.58 2.75 -21.06
CA GLY A 847 0.73 2.56 -19.88
C GLY A 847 1.30 1.53 -18.90
N GLN A 848 1.87 0.43 -19.40
CA GLN A 848 2.52 -0.57 -18.54
C GLN A 848 3.77 -0.02 -17.85
N ARG A 849 4.61 0.73 -18.57
CA ARG A 849 5.80 1.37 -17.99
C ARG A 849 5.45 2.35 -16.89
N PHE A 850 4.31 3.04 -17.00
CA PHE A 850 3.82 3.92 -15.96
C PHE A 850 3.39 3.18 -14.70
N GLN A 851 2.67 2.06 -14.86
CA GLN A 851 2.33 1.19 -13.72
C GLN A 851 3.57 0.62 -13.03
N ASP A 852 4.64 0.36 -13.78
CA ASP A 852 5.89 -0.14 -13.26
C ASP A 852 6.80 0.96 -12.64
N GLY A 853 6.36 2.23 -12.63
CA GLY A 853 7.19 3.37 -12.19
C GLY A 853 8.39 3.68 -13.10
N LYS A 854 8.40 3.13 -14.32
CA LYS A 854 9.45 3.30 -15.35
C LYS A 854 9.15 4.44 -16.33
N ALA A 855 7.92 4.94 -16.33
CA ALA A 855 7.49 6.12 -17.06
C ALA A 855 6.60 6.97 -16.15
N PHE A 856 6.60 8.28 -16.35
CA PHE A 856 5.81 9.24 -15.59
C PHE A 856 4.86 9.99 -16.53
N VAL A 857 4.02 10.87 -15.99
CA VAL A 857 2.97 11.55 -16.77
C VAL A 857 3.51 12.26 -18.03
N PRO A 858 4.69 12.93 -18.02
CA PRO A 858 5.25 13.53 -19.23
C PRO A 858 5.43 12.54 -20.39
N GLN A 859 5.93 11.33 -20.11
CA GLN A 859 6.16 10.32 -21.12
C GLN A 859 4.82 9.81 -21.73
N LEU A 860 3.74 9.74 -20.94
CA LEU A 860 2.41 9.40 -21.44
C LEU A 860 1.89 10.47 -22.40
N LEU A 861 1.99 11.73 -22.01
CA LEU A 861 1.52 12.86 -22.81
C LEU A 861 2.29 12.96 -24.12
N MET A 862 3.62 12.74 -24.10
CA MET A 862 4.44 12.68 -25.31
C MET A 862 4.03 11.55 -26.24
N ALA A 863 3.85 10.34 -25.71
CA ALA A 863 3.42 9.19 -26.51
C ALA A 863 2.03 9.42 -27.12
N GLY A 864 1.09 9.96 -26.34
CA GLY A 864 -0.25 10.33 -26.82
C GLY A 864 -0.20 11.38 -27.94
N ARG A 865 0.63 12.44 -27.81
CA ARG A 865 0.85 13.44 -28.86
C ARG A 865 1.48 12.84 -30.11
N ALA A 866 2.46 11.95 -29.96
CA ALA A 866 3.09 11.27 -31.08
C ALA A 866 2.11 10.36 -31.84
N MET A 867 1.28 9.62 -31.11
CA MET A 867 0.19 8.84 -31.69
C MET A 867 -0.83 9.73 -32.40
N LYS A 868 -1.27 10.84 -31.79
CA LYS A 868 -2.23 11.79 -32.39
C LYS A 868 -1.70 12.35 -33.72
N ALA A 869 -0.45 12.80 -33.74
CA ALA A 869 0.19 13.31 -34.95
C ALA A 869 0.25 12.26 -36.07
N ALA A 870 0.58 11.01 -35.73
CA ALA A 870 0.60 9.92 -36.68
C ALA A 870 -0.81 9.53 -37.17
N LEU A 871 -1.82 9.56 -36.29
CA LEU A 871 -3.21 9.25 -36.60
C LEU A 871 -3.83 10.28 -37.55
N GLU A 872 -3.52 11.57 -37.39
CA GLU A 872 -3.97 12.64 -38.31
C GLU A 872 -3.57 12.35 -39.77
N LEU A 873 -2.41 11.74 -40.00
CA LEU A 873 -1.96 11.34 -41.33
C LEU A 873 -2.83 10.21 -41.92
N LEU A 874 -3.35 9.33 -41.07
CA LEU A 874 -4.19 8.20 -41.48
C LEU A 874 -5.64 8.61 -41.71
N LYS A 875 -6.18 9.59 -40.96
CA LYS A 875 -7.60 10.00 -41.00
C LYS A 875 -8.19 10.17 -42.41
N PRO A 876 -7.54 10.86 -43.38
CA PRO A 876 -8.11 11.03 -44.73
C PRO A 876 -8.28 9.71 -45.48
N MET A 877 -7.44 8.71 -45.18
CA MET A 877 -7.44 7.39 -45.82
C MET A 877 -8.52 6.46 -45.23
N LEU A 878 -9.08 6.84 -44.08
CA LEU A 878 -10.15 6.11 -43.38
C LEU A 878 -11.55 6.57 -43.80
N ALA A 879 -11.65 7.73 -44.45
CA ALA A 879 -12.91 8.42 -44.74
C ALA A 879 -13.87 7.72 -45.74
N GLY A 880 -13.66 6.44 -46.05
CA GLY A 880 -14.56 5.60 -46.85
C GLY A 880 -15.08 4.34 -46.13
N SER A 881 -14.70 4.14 -44.86
CA SER A 881 -15.12 3.03 -44.00
C SER A 881 -15.42 3.58 -42.60
N ALA A 882 -16.30 2.93 -41.84
CA ALA A 882 -16.85 3.40 -40.55
C ALA A 882 -15.83 4.11 -39.63
N SER A 883 -16.28 5.23 -39.03
CA SER A 883 -15.64 6.13 -38.05
C SER A 883 -14.23 5.75 -37.55
N ALA A 884 -13.27 6.66 -37.74
CA ALA A 884 -11.87 6.53 -37.30
C ALA A 884 -11.64 6.67 -35.78
N THR A 885 -12.68 6.88 -34.97
CA THR A 885 -12.59 6.98 -33.51
C THR A 885 -13.10 5.70 -32.85
N ILE A 886 -12.46 5.31 -31.73
CA ILE A 886 -12.91 4.17 -30.90
C ILE A 886 -14.29 4.44 -30.30
N GLY A 887 -14.60 5.71 -30.03
CA GLY A 887 -15.85 6.20 -29.49
C GLY A 887 -15.74 7.67 -29.07
N ARG A 888 -16.88 8.32 -28.87
CA ARG A 888 -16.98 9.70 -28.38
C ARG A 888 -17.24 9.72 -26.88
N VAL A 889 -16.43 10.49 -26.16
CA VAL A 889 -16.53 10.63 -24.71
C VAL A 889 -16.85 12.08 -24.37
N VAL A 890 -17.85 12.31 -23.54
CA VAL A 890 -18.03 13.59 -22.83
C VAL A 890 -17.48 13.42 -21.43
N ILE A 891 -16.67 14.35 -20.94
CA ILE A 891 -16.08 14.29 -19.59
C ILE A 891 -16.17 15.63 -18.85
N GLY A 892 -16.61 15.61 -17.59
CA GLY A 892 -16.75 16.80 -16.74
C GLY A 892 -16.67 16.46 -15.25
N THR A 893 -16.37 17.44 -14.40
CA THR A 893 -16.64 17.26 -12.95
C THR A 893 -18.08 17.64 -12.65
N VAL A 894 -18.66 16.98 -11.66
CA VAL A 894 -20.05 17.26 -11.27
C VAL A 894 -20.17 18.61 -10.57
N LYS A 895 -21.40 19.13 -10.51
CA LYS A 895 -21.73 20.37 -9.81
C LYS A 895 -21.12 20.41 -8.41
N GLY A 896 -20.53 21.56 -8.07
CA GLY A 896 -19.83 21.82 -6.82
C GLY A 896 -18.40 21.28 -6.77
N ASP A 897 -17.98 20.46 -7.74
CA ASP A 897 -16.63 19.90 -7.76
C ASP A 897 -15.73 20.65 -8.77
N LEU A 898 -14.67 21.24 -8.25
CA LEU A 898 -13.74 22.08 -9.03
C LEU A 898 -12.42 21.36 -9.37
N HIS A 899 -12.25 20.11 -8.94
CA HIS A 899 -10.97 19.41 -9.05
C HIS A 899 -10.77 18.79 -10.42
N ASP A 900 -9.92 19.40 -11.23
CA ASP A 900 -9.82 19.09 -12.65
C ASP A 900 -8.61 18.23 -13.03
N ILE A 901 -7.62 18.07 -12.15
CA ILE A 901 -6.36 17.36 -12.43
C ILE A 901 -6.64 15.92 -12.86
N GLY A 902 -7.36 15.14 -12.05
CA GLY A 902 -7.67 13.74 -12.34
C GLY A 902 -8.50 13.59 -13.63
N LYS A 903 -9.50 14.46 -13.81
CA LYS A 903 -10.33 14.53 -15.02
C LYS A 903 -9.49 14.81 -16.28
N ASN A 904 -8.63 15.82 -16.23
CA ASN A 904 -7.82 16.25 -17.37
C ASN A 904 -6.77 15.18 -17.74
N LEU A 905 -6.24 14.47 -16.74
CA LEU A 905 -5.40 13.31 -16.97
C LEU A 905 -6.16 12.20 -17.71
N VAL A 906 -7.35 11.80 -17.22
CA VAL A 906 -8.21 10.80 -17.89
C VAL A 906 -8.56 11.23 -19.31
N ALA A 907 -8.95 12.50 -19.50
CA ALA A 907 -9.27 13.05 -20.82
C ALA A 907 -8.08 12.92 -21.79
N SER A 908 -6.89 13.34 -21.35
CA SER A 908 -5.65 13.25 -22.15
C SER A 908 -5.29 11.81 -22.48
N MET A 909 -5.50 10.87 -21.54
CA MET A 909 -5.24 9.45 -21.75
C MET A 909 -6.23 8.79 -22.71
N LEU A 910 -7.51 9.17 -22.65
CA LEU A 910 -8.53 8.74 -23.60
C LEU A 910 -8.24 9.27 -25.01
N GLU A 911 -7.91 10.55 -25.16
CA GLU A 911 -7.48 11.13 -26.43
C GLU A 911 -6.25 10.40 -26.98
N GLY A 912 -5.22 10.22 -26.15
CA GLY A 912 -4.00 9.49 -26.49
C GLY A 912 -4.25 8.03 -26.85
N SER A 913 -5.40 7.48 -26.45
CA SER A 913 -5.81 6.10 -26.72
C SER A 913 -6.74 5.94 -27.93
N GLY A 914 -7.08 7.04 -28.62
CA GLY A 914 -7.89 7.02 -29.85
C GLY A 914 -9.38 7.34 -29.69
N PHE A 915 -9.80 7.87 -28.53
CA PHE A 915 -11.15 8.42 -28.34
C PHE A 915 -11.23 9.88 -28.80
N GLU A 916 -12.43 10.32 -29.18
CA GLU A 916 -12.75 11.73 -29.39
C GLU A 916 -13.37 12.24 -28.08
N VAL A 917 -12.69 13.15 -27.38
CA VAL A 917 -13.08 13.59 -26.03
C VAL A 917 -13.56 15.04 -26.06
N GLU A 918 -14.80 15.26 -25.64
CA GLU A 918 -15.35 16.58 -25.32
C GLU A 918 -15.23 16.80 -23.80
N ASN A 919 -14.31 17.68 -23.39
CA ASN A 919 -14.12 18.03 -22.00
C ASN A 919 -14.94 19.29 -21.66
N ILE A 920 -16.05 19.11 -20.94
CA ILE A 920 -17.02 20.18 -20.66
C ILE A 920 -16.68 21.00 -19.39
N GLY A 921 -15.49 20.80 -18.84
CA GLY A 921 -14.94 21.61 -17.76
C GLY A 921 -15.28 21.10 -16.37
N ILE A 922 -15.37 22.05 -15.43
CA ILE A 922 -15.64 21.80 -14.01
C ILE A 922 -16.92 22.47 -13.53
N ASP A 923 -17.39 22.10 -12.33
CA ASP A 923 -18.66 22.57 -11.74
C ASP A 923 -19.83 22.46 -12.74
N VAL A 924 -19.97 21.29 -13.35
CA VAL A 924 -20.90 21.15 -14.46
C VAL A 924 -22.28 20.75 -13.94
N PRO A 925 -23.33 21.57 -14.15
CA PRO A 925 -24.69 21.21 -13.79
C PRO A 925 -25.23 20.10 -14.72
N SER A 926 -26.19 19.34 -14.22
CA SER A 926 -26.71 18.12 -14.89
C SER A 926 -27.33 18.38 -16.27
N ASP A 927 -27.91 19.55 -16.50
CA ASP A 927 -28.48 19.96 -17.79
C ASP A 927 -27.39 20.11 -18.87
N LYS A 928 -26.23 20.67 -18.52
CA LYS A 928 -25.08 20.78 -19.44
C LYS A 928 -24.50 19.42 -19.83
N PHE A 929 -24.47 18.46 -18.89
CA PHE A 929 -24.09 17.08 -19.22
C PHE A 929 -25.04 16.47 -20.26
N VAL A 930 -26.36 16.66 -20.10
CA VAL A 930 -27.37 16.18 -21.05
C VAL A 930 -27.22 16.87 -22.41
N GLU A 931 -26.99 18.18 -22.43
CA GLU A 931 -26.78 18.94 -23.66
C GLU A 931 -25.55 18.45 -24.41
N ALA A 932 -24.42 18.26 -23.72
CA ALA A 932 -23.17 17.77 -24.30
C ALA A 932 -23.29 16.35 -24.85
N VAL A 933 -23.94 15.44 -24.12
CA VAL A 933 -24.20 14.08 -24.61
C VAL A 933 -25.04 14.11 -25.90
N ARG A 934 -26.04 15.00 -25.99
CA ARG A 934 -26.86 15.15 -27.20
C ARG A 934 -26.09 15.75 -28.37
N SER A 935 -25.33 16.82 -28.14
CA SER A 935 -24.64 17.56 -29.20
C SER A 935 -23.47 16.75 -29.77
N CYS A 936 -22.71 16.07 -28.92
CA CYS A 936 -21.56 15.26 -29.33
C CYS A 936 -21.97 13.88 -29.85
N HIS A 937 -23.21 13.45 -29.60
CA HIS A 937 -23.64 12.05 -29.76
C HIS A 937 -22.67 11.11 -29.02
N ALA A 938 -22.48 11.38 -27.73
CA ALA A 938 -21.49 10.68 -26.93
C ALA A 938 -21.84 9.19 -26.76
N ASP A 939 -20.86 8.32 -26.92
CA ASP A 939 -20.97 6.89 -26.62
C ASP A 939 -20.74 6.65 -25.12
N ILE A 940 -19.90 7.47 -24.49
CA ILE A 940 -19.59 7.42 -23.05
C ILE A 940 -19.72 8.82 -22.44
N LEU A 941 -20.35 8.90 -21.27
CA LEU A 941 -20.37 10.06 -20.39
C LEU A 941 -19.52 9.75 -19.15
N CYS A 942 -18.43 10.47 -18.94
CA CYS A 942 -17.55 10.36 -17.80
C CYS A 942 -17.80 11.50 -16.78
N MET A 943 -17.94 11.16 -15.51
CA MET A 943 -18.07 12.13 -14.41
C MET A 943 -16.95 11.96 -13.38
N SER A 944 -16.43 13.07 -12.86
CA SER A 944 -15.40 13.09 -11.82
C SER A 944 -15.85 13.89 -10.59
N ALA A 945 -15.45 13.45 -9.40
CA ALA A 945 -15.55 14.22 -8.15
C ALA A 945 -14.35 13.90 -7.22
N LEU A 946 -13.81 14.90 -6.52
CA LEU A 946 -12.78 14.70 -5.48
C LEU A 946 -13.36 14.78 -4.06
N LEU A 947 -14.48 15.49 -3.85
CA LEU A 947 -15.06 15.64 -2.52
C LEU A 947 -16.20 14.64 -2.28
N THR A 948 -16.28 14.10 -1.07
CA THR A 948 -17.38 13.23 -0.64
C THR A 948 -18.73 13.96 -0.65
N THR A 949 -18.71 15.28 -0.49
CA THR A 949 -19.89 16.16 -0.53
C THR A 949 -20.42 16.39 -1.95
N THR A 950 -19.56 16.31 -2.96
CA THR A 950 -19.90 16.61 -4.36
C THR A 950 -20.20 15.35 -5.16
N MET A 951 -19.61 14.20 -4.81
CA MET A 951 -19.83 12.94 -5.55
C MET A 951 -21.31 12.54 -5.63
N THR A 952 -22.15 12.94 -4.67
CA THR A 952 -23.59 12.68 -4.69
C THR A 952 -24.31 13.29 -5.90
N TYR A 953 -23.81 14.40 -6.47
CA TYR A 953 -24.38 15.03 -7.66
C TYR A 953 -24.24 14.17 -8.92
N MET A 954 -23.40 13.12 -8.92
CA MET A 954 -23.38 12.14 -10.01
C MET A 954 -24.74 11.45 -10.20
N LYS A 955 -25.50 11.24 -9.11
CA LYS A 955 -26.87 10.70 -9.17
C LYS A 955 -27.81 11.63 -9.94
N ASP A 956 -27.67 12.93 -9.74
CA ASP A 956 -28.52 13.94 -10.38
C ASP A 956 -28.26 14.01 -11.88
N VAL A 957 -27.00 13.85 -12.30
CA VAL A 957 -26.62 13.78 -13.71
C VAL A 957 -27.21 12.53 -14.37
N ILE A 958 -27.09 11.36 -13.75
CA ILE A 958 -27.66 10.10 -14.27
C ILE A 958 -29.17 10.24 -14.43
N LYS A 959 -29.86 10.76 -13.41
CA LYS A 959 -31.30 11.00 -13.47
C LYS A 959 -31.68 11.99 -14.57
N ALA A 960 -30.91 13.06 -14.78
CA ALA A 960 -31.16 14.00 -15.87
C ALA A 960 -30.99 13.35 -17.26
N VAL A 961 -30.02 12.44 -17.42
CA VAL A 961 -29.81 11.66 -18.65
C VAL A 961 -30.98 10.67 -18.88
N GLU A 962 -31.51 10.07 -17.82
CA GLU A 962 -32.72 9.24 -17.86
C GLU A 962 -33.97 10.03 -18.26
N ASP A 963 -34.25 11.14 -17.57
CA ASP A 963 -35.38 12.03 -17.85
C ASP A 963 -35.33 12.59 -19.28
N ALA A 964 -34.12 12.75 -19.83
CA ALA A 964 -33.88 13.17 -21.22
C ALA A 964 -34.03 12.04 -22.26
N GLY A 965 -34.29 10.79 -21.84
CA GLY A 965 -34.44 9.62 -22.71
C GLY A 965 -33.14 9.17 -23.39
N LEU A 966 -32.00 9.39 -22.74
CA LEU A 966 -30.66 9.11 -23.27
C LEU A 966 -29.95 7.95 -22.57
N ARG A 967 -30.46 7.44 -21.43
CA ARG A 967 -29.81 6.41 -20.62
C ARG A 967 -29.44 5.14 -21.39
N ASP A 968 -30.28 4.71 -22.33
CA ASP A 968 -30.04 3.54 -23.18
C ASP A 968 -29.09 3.81 -24.36
N LYS A 969 -28.71 5.07 -24.58
CA LYS A 969 -27.93 5.55 -25.74
C LYS A 969 -26.50 5.93 -25.39
N VAL A 970 -26.19 6.13 -24.11
CA VAL A 970 -24.86 6.49 -23.62
C VAL A 970 -24.47 5.60 -22.44
N LYS A 971 -23.21 5.17 -22.39
CA LYS A 971 -22.64 4.49 -21.23
C LYS A 971 -22.12 5.51 -20.22
N ILE A 972 -22.44 5.33 -18.95
CA ILE A 972 -22.04 6.27 -17.91
C ILE A 972 -20.88 5.68 -17.13
N MET A 973 -19.80 6.44 -17.00
CA MET A 973 -18.62 6.05 -16.27
C MET A 973 -18.29 7.10 -15.20
N VAL A 974 -17.88 6.67 -14.01
CA VAL A 974 -17.57 7.57 -12.88
C VAL A 974 -16.18 7.33 -12.29
N GLY A 975 -15.60 8.35 -11.69
CA GLY A 975 -14.31 8.26 -11.01
C GLY A 975 -14.00 9.47 -10.13
N GLY A 976 -12.80 9.48 -9.56
CA GLY A 976 -12.31 10.50 -8.62
C GLY A 976 -12.15 9.97 -7.19
N ALA A 977 -11.36 10.65 -6.37
CA ALA A 977 -10.78 10.08 -5.13
C ALA A 977 -11.78 9.44 -4.13
N PRO A 978 -12.98 10.00 -3.87
CA PRO A 978 -13.93 9.42 -2.92
C PRO A 978 -14.87 8.39 -3.59
N VAL A 979 -14.81 8.25 -4.93
CA VAL A 979 -15.68 7.36 -5.69
C VAL A 979 -15.15 5.94 -5.61
N SER A 980 -16.04 4.98 -5.40
CA SER A 980 -15.74 3.55 -5.37
C SER A 980 -16.62 2.78 -6.35
N GLN A 981 -16.24 1.54 -6.68
CA GLN A 981 -17.09 0.64 -7.47
C GLN A 981 -18.47 0.47 -6.82
N ASN A 982 -18.53 0.30 -5.50
CA ASN A 982 -19.79 0.18 -4.77
C ASN A 982 -20.70 1.40 -4.97
N PHE A 983 -20.13 2.61 -4.94
CA PHE A 983 -20.90 3.82 -5.20
C PHE A 983 -21.38 3.89 -6.65
N ALA A 984 -20.51 3.56 -7.62
CA ALA A 984 -20.86 3.50 -9.03
C ALA A 984 -22.05 2.57 -9.30
N ASP A 985 -22.05 1.39 -8.66
CA ASP A 985 -23.15 0.43 -8.73
C ASP A 985 -24.43 0.98 -8.08
N GLU A 986 -24.32 1.62 -6.92
CA GLU A 986 -25.45 2.24 -6.21
C GLU A 986 -26.16 3.31 -7.04
N ILE A 987 -25.39 4.12 -7.78
CA ILE A 987 -25.92 5.23 -8.59
C ILE A 987 -26.36 4.80 -9.99
N GLY A 988 -26.10 3.54 -10.38
CA GLY A 988 -26.44 3.00 -11.69
C GLY A 988 -25.50 3.40 -12.83
N ALA A 989 -24.23 3.69 -12.54
CA ALA A 989 -23.20 3.88 -13.57
C ALA A 989 -22.86 2.55 -14.26
N ASP A 990 -22.46 2.59 -15.53
CA ASP A 990 -22.05 1.41 -16.30
C ASP A 990 -20.58 1.02 -16.05
N GLY A 991 -19.75 1.92 -15.54
CA GLY A 991 -18.34 1.66 -15.24
C GLY A 991 -17.73 2.60 -14.20
N TYR A 992 -16.68 2.13 -13.55
CA TYR A 992 -15.92 2.88 -12.54
C TYR A 992 -14.43 2.77 -12.80
N SER A 993 -13.67 3.80 -12.45
CA SER A 993 -12.22 3.74 -12.37
C SER A 993 -11.66 4.61 -11.25
N ASP A 994 -10.71 4.06 -10.52
CA ASP A 994 -9.95 4.75 -9.44
C ASP A 994 -8.72 5.51 -9.97
N ASN A 995 -8.25 5.18 -11.18
CA ASN A 995 -7.07 5.80 -11.79
C ASN A 995 -7.24 6.01 -13.30
N ALA A 996 -6.36 6.80 -13.91
CA ALA A 996 -6.49 7.19 -15.31
C ALA A 996 -6.18 6.07 -16.33
N ASN A 997 -5.39 5.06 -15.97
CA ASN A 997 -5.10 3.91 -16.84
C ASN A 997 -6.28 2.95 -16.94
N GLU A 998 -6.84 2.57 -15.79
CA GLU A 998 -8.03 1.71 -15.75
C GLU A 998 -9.21 2.41 -16.43
N ALA A 999 -9.26 3.75 -16.38
CA ALA A 999 -10.30 4.52 -17.03
C ALA A 999 -10.37 4.28 -18.54
N VAL A 1000 -9.20 4.21 -19.20
CA VAL A 1000 -9.10 3.88 -20.63
C VAL A 1000 -9.55 2.45 -20.91
N LYS A 1001 -9.20 1.49 -20.05
CA LYS A 1001 -9.57 0.07 -20.22
C LYS A 1001 -11.08 -0.12 -20.07
N VAL A 1002 -11.67 0.49 -19.04
CA VAL A 1002 -13.11 0.47 -18.77
C VAL A 1002 -13.87 1.12 -19.93
N ALA A 1003 -13.43 2.29 -20.40
CA ALA A 1003 -14.04 2.94 -21.57
C ALA A 1003 -14.01 2.04 -22.82
N LYS A 1004 -12.89 1.35 -23.08
CA LYS A 1004 -12.79 0.38 -24.20
C LYS A 1004 -13.68 -0.85 -24.01
N ALA A 1005 -13.86 -1.31 -22.77
CA ALA A 1005 -14.71 -2.47 -22.47
C ALA A 1005 -16.20 -2.14 -22.67
N LEU A 1006 -16.63 -0.94 -22.29
CA LEU A 1006 -18.01 -0.47 -22.41
C LEU A 1006 -18.54 -0.40 -23.85
N LEU A 1007 -17.64 -0.27 -24.84
CA LEU A 1007 -17.99 -0.20 -26.27
C LEU A 1007 -17.92 -1.55 -26.99
N LYS A 1008 -17.46 -2.63 -26.35
CA LYS A 1008 -17.44 -3.97 -26.96
C LYS A 1008 -18.82 -4.66 -26.84
N PRO A 1009 -19.37 -5.24 -27.92
CA PRO A 1009 -20.59 -6.03 -27.82
C PRO A 1009 -20.35 -7.32 -27.00
N LEU A 1010 -21.30 -7.64 -26.10
CA LEU A 1010 -21.25 -8.85 -25.28
C LEU A 1010 -21.23 -10.12 -26.15
N PRO A 1011 -20.42 -11.15 -25.83
CA PRO A 1011 -20.43 -12.41 -26.56
C PRO A 1011 -21.77 -13.13 -26.36
N THR A 1012 -22.40 -13.53 -27.47
CA THR A 1012 -23.61 -14.34 -27.45
C THR A 1012 -23.30 -15.74 -26.93
N SER A 1013 -23.91 -16.12 -25.80
CA SER A 1013 -23.82 -17.49 -25.27
C SER A 1013 -24.50 -18.47 -26.23
N PRO A 1014 -23.89 -19.61 -26.59
CA PRO A 1014 -24.60 -20.69 -27.26
C PRO A 1014 -25.40 -21.49 -26.22
N VAL A 1015 -26.53 -22.07 -26.68
CA VAL A 1015 -27.48 -23.00 -26.02
C VAL A 1015 -28.80 -22.31 -25.61
N GLY A 1016 -29.99 -22.71 -26.08
CA GLY A 1016 -30.37 -23.97 -26.73
C GLY A 1016 -31.51 -23.84 -27.74
N ARG A 1017 -31.42 -24.68 -28.78
CA ARG A 1017 -32.60 -25.24 -29.45
C ARG A 1017 -32.95 -26.54 -28.73
N SER A 1018 -34.24 -26.67 -28.42
CA SER A 1018 -35.01 -27.81 -27.87
C SER A 1018 -34.61 -28.33 -26.50
#